data_AF-A0A452TZ11-F1
#
_entry.id   AF-A0A452TZ11-F1
#
_cell.length_a   1.000
_cell.length_b   1.000
_cell.length_c   1.000
_cell.angle_alpha   90.00
_cell.angle_beta   90.00
_cell.angle_gamma   90.00
#
_symmetry.space_group_name_H-M   'P 1'
#
loop_
_entity.id
_entity.type
_entity.pdbx_description
1 polymer ?
#
loop_
_entity_poly.entity_id
_entity_poly.type
_entity_poly.pdbx_seq_one_letter_code
_entity_poly.pdbx_strand_id
1 'polypeptide(L)'
;MDGKRRPGPGSGVPPKRARGGLWDEDEPSQPSQFEEELALMEEMEAEHRLQEQEEELLQPDLDGAADGQFSPTAVDARWLRPTPPSLNPQTEPLIFQQLEIDHYVGPAQPLPGAPPPSCSSVPVLRAFGVTDEGVSLCHTQVLGPTGTSAEGRSSQGQRCCLWSCAPGRVSAAPGTKRVGIPPGRCQPHLSAGMFGYHGQGPSPFLRITLALPRLMAPARRLLEQGIRVAGLGTPSFAPYEANVDFEIRFMVDTDIVGCNWLELPAGKYVLRQEGKATLCQLEADVLWSDVVSHPPEGQWQRIAPLRVLSFDIECAGRKGIFPEPDRDPVIQICSLGLRWGEPEPFLRLALTLRPCAPILGAKVQSYEREEELLQAWSTFIRTMDPDVITGYNIQNFDLPYLISRAQTLKVHTFPFLGRVSGLRSNIRDSSFQSKQTGRRDSKVVSMVGRVQMDMLQVLLREYKLRSYTLNAVSFHFLGEQKEDVQHSIITDLQNGNDQTRRRLAVYCLKDAFLPLRLLERLMVLVNAMEMARVTGVPLGYLLSRGQQVKVVSQLLRQAMREGLLMPVVKTEGGEDYTGATVIEPLKGYYDVPIATLDFSSLYPSIMMAHNLCYTTLLRPGAAQKLGLTEDQFIKTPTGDEFVKTSVRKGLLPQILENLLSARKRAKAELAQETDPLRRQVLDGRQLALKVSANSVYGFTGAQVGKLPCLEISQSVTGFGRQMIERTKQLVESKYTVENGYGTNAKVVYGDTDSVMCRFGVSSVAEAMALGREAADWVSGHFPPPIRLEFEKVYSLLISKKRYAGLLFSSRPDAHDRMDCKGLEAVRRDNCPLVANLVTASLRRLLIDRSRSAPSYLAPGPLTPGCDPSGRCVCRTPSLCWSTACPSTHSTTWNSSLPSRSCASSSPSWARAGVTTHAVRPCSRARWAAFWPLPNATALGGHAAPHG
;
A
#
# COMPACT_ATOMS: atom_id res chain seq x y z
N MET A 1 -10.29 2.43 79.61
CA MET A 1 -10.63 1.36 80.56
C MET A 1 -10.21 0.07 79.88
N ASP A 2 -9.27 -0.77 80.29
CA ASP A 2 -8.25 -0.88 81.35
C ASP A 2 -7.24 -1.89 80.76
N GLY A 3 -5.93 -1.95 81.02
CA GLY A 3 -5.05 -1.35 81.99
C GLY A 3 -3.77 -2.23 82.07
N LYS A 4 -2.67 -1.63 82.57
CA LYS A 4 -1.31 -2.15 82.88
C LYS A 4 -0.24 -1.98 81.79
N ARG A 5 0.98 -1.50 82.08
CA ARG A 5 1.58 -0.78 83.23
C ARG A 5 2.96 -0.24 82.76
N ARG A 6 3.32 0.93 83.31
CA ARG A 6 4.53 1.81 83.24
C ARG A 6 5.91 1.12 83.50
N PRO A 7 7.10 1.80 83.42
CA PRO A 7 7.37 3.26 83.44
C PRO A 7 8.46 3.84 82.48
N GLY A 8 8.49 5.18 82.33
CA GLY A 8 9.62 5.95 81.76
C GLY A 8 10.71 6.26 82.81
N PRO A 9 11.49 7.38 82.75
CA PRO A 9 11.62 8.41 81.71
C PRO A 9 13.09 8.73 81.30
N GLY A 10 13.31 9.60 80.31
CA GLY A 10 14.64 10.15 80.00
C GLY A 10 14.68 11.13 78.82
N SER A 11 14.67 12.41 79.15
CA SER A 11 14.77 13.66 78.38
C SER A 11 15.77 13.75 77.20
N GLY A 12 15.41 14.57 76.19
CA GLY A 12 16.40 15.23 75.33
C GLY A 12 15.89 15.74 73.98
N VAL A 13 15.07 16.80 73.96
CA VAL A 13 14.71 17.61 72.77
C VAL A 13 15.62 18.84 72.71
N PRO A 14 16.03 19.34 71.53
CA PRO A 14 15.54 20.66 71.08
C PRO A 14 15.25 20.66 69.53
N PRO A 15 14.73 21.74 68.90
CA PRO A 15 13.29 21.88 68.65
C PRO A 15 12.89 22.18 67.17
N LYS A 16 11.60 21.99 66.86
CA LYS A 16 10.86 22.62 65.74
C LYS A 16 10.24 23.95 66.22
N ARG A 17 10.30 25.03 65.41
CA ARG A 17 9.34 26.17 65.22
C ARG A 17 10.06 27.42 64.67
N ALA A 18 9.50 28.34 63.87
CA ALA A 18 8.17 28.50 63.29
C ALA A 18 8.11 29.63 62.22
N ARG A 19 7.29 29.37 61.19
CA ARG A 19 6.25 30.23 60.57
C ARG A 19 6.55 31.60 59.94
N GLY A 20 6.09 31.70 58.69
CA GLY A 20 5.37 32.85 58.12
C GLY A 20 4.76 32.43 56.78
N GLY A 21 3.44 32.29 56.69
CA GLY A 21 2.74 31.85 55.48
C GLY A 21 2.21 33.02 54.65
N LEU A 22 1.83 32.73 53.41
CA LEU A 22 0.60 33.20 52.76
C LEU A 22 0.37 32.39 51.46
N TRP A 23 -0.88 32.34 51.03
CA TRP A 23 -1.52 31.37 50.14
C TRP A 23 -1.34 31.66 48.63
N ASP A 24 -1.38 30.59 47.83
CA ASP A 24 -2.11 30.37 46.54
C ASP A 24 -1.30 29.40 45.65
N GLU A 25 -1.59 28.09 45.66
CA GLU A 25 -2.62 27.32 44.92
C GLU A 25 -2.00 26.54 43.73
N ASP A 26 -1.81 25.23 43.98
CA ASP A 26 -1.92 24.04 43.12
C ASP A 26 -1.41 24.04 41.65
N GLU A 27 -0.22 23.45 41.45
CA GLU A 27 0.06 22.56 40.30
C GLU A 27 0.46 21.17 40.85
N PRO A 28 -0.18 20.07 40.41
CA PRO A 28 0.20 18.73 40.85
C PRO A 28 1.52 18.31 40.20
N SER A 29 2.43 17.74 41.00
CA SER A 29 3.65 17.10 40.52
C SER A 29 3.32 16.04 39.46
N GLN A 30 3.90 16.17 38.26
CA GLN A 30 3.77 15.15 37.21
C GLN A 30 4.33 13.80 37.69
N PRO A 31 3.58 12.70 37.52
CA PRO A 31 4.03 11.37 37.92
C PRO A 31 5.23 10.93 37.08
N SER A 32 6.15 10.21 37.69
CA SER A 32 7.29 9.61 36.98
C SER A 32 6.82 8.55 35.98
N GLN A 33 7.61 8.27 34.94
CA GLN A 33 7.28 7.25 33.91
C GLN A 33 6.97 5.86 34.49
N PHE A 34 7.49 5.55 35.68
CA PHE A 34 7.15 4.33 36.42
C PHE A 34 5.79 4.42 37.13
N GLU A 35 5.44 5.58 37.68
CA GLU A 35 4.12 5.81 38.29
C GLU A 35 3.01 5.92 37.23
N GLU A 36 3.33 6.42 36.03
CA GLU A 36 2.42 6.37 34.87
C GLU A 36 2.22 4.93 34.37
N GLU A 37 3.29 4.12 34.29
CA GLU A 37 3.19 2.69 33.95
C GLU A 37 2.44 1.90 35.04
N LEU A 38 2.63 2.23 36.32
CA LEU A 38 1.91 1.61 37.43
C LEU A 38 0.44 2.02 37.45
N ALA A 39 0.13 3.29 37.19
CA ALA A 39 -1.23 3.80 37.08
C ALA A 39 -1.96 3.18 35.89
N LEU A 40 -1.29 3.01 34.75
CA LEU A 40 -1.82 2.30 33.57
C LEU A 40 -2.06 0.81 33.85
N MET A 41 -1.19 0.17 34.64
CA MET A 41 -1.40 -1.22 35.08
C MET A 41 -2.55 -1.32 36.08
N GLU A 42 -2.67 -0.40 37.04
CA GLU A 42 -3.76 -0.37 38.02
C GLU A 42 -5.10 -0.04 37.36
N GLU A 43 -5.13 0.83 36.35
CA GLU A 43 -6.30 1.11 35.51
C GLU A 43 -6.68 -0.13 34.67
N MET A 44 -5.72 -0.81 34.04
CA MET A 44 -5.98 -2.06 33.32
C MET A 44 -6.49 -3.19 34.23
N GLU A 45 -5.96 -3.32 35.44
CA GLU A 45 -6.44 -4.29 36.42
C GLU A 45 -7.80 -3.89 37.00
N ALA A 46 -8.10 -2.60 37.13
CA ALA A 46 -9.42 -2.11 37.51
C ALA A 46 -10.46 -2.36 36.40
N GLU A 47 -10.12 -2.13 35.14
CA GLU A 47 -10.97 -2.44 33.98
C GLU A 47 -11.22 -3.95 33.85
N HIS A 48 -10.18 -4.78 34.08
CA HIS A 48 -10.33 -6.24 34.08
C HIS A 48 -11.24 -6.72 35.22
N ARG A 49 -11.09 -6.15 36.43
CA ARG A 49 -11.97 -6.46 37.57
C ARG A 49 -13.41 -6.00 37.37
N LEU A 50 -13.61 -4.87 36.68
CA LEU A 50 -14.94 -4.37 36.31
C LEU A 50 -15.58 -5.25 35.23
N GLN A 51 -14.80 -5.74 34.25
CA GLN A 51 -15.29 -6.73 33.28
C GLN A 51 -15.63 -8.08 33.93
N GLU A 52 -14.82 -8.55 34.88
CA GLU A 52 -15.13 -9.79 35.63
C GLU A 52 -16.37 -9.63 36.52
N GLN A 53 -16.57 -8.45 37.14
CA GLN A 53 -17.76 -8.15 37.93
C GLN A 53 -19.02 -7.94 37.07
N GLU A 54 -18.91 -7.32 35.89
CA GLU A 54 -20.01 -7.21 34.93
C GLU A 54 -20.39 -8.57 34.33
N GLU A 55 -19.42 -9.48 34.12
CA GLU A 55 -19.68 -10.87 33.74
C GLU A 55 -20.37 -11.68 34.85
N GLU A 56 -20.13 -11.38 36.13
CA GLU A 56 -20.86 -11.97 37.27
C GLU A 56 -22.28 -11.39 37.46
N LEU A 57 -22.48 -10.10 37.15
CA LEU A 57 -23.76 -9.39 37.29
C LEU A 57 -24.78 -9.63 36.15
N LEU A 58 -24.34 -10.24 35.04
CA LEU A 58 -25.17 -10.56 33.86
C LEU A 58 -25.74 -11.99 33.87
N GLN A 59 -26.04 -12.57 35.03
CA GLN A 59 -26.84 -13.81 35.11
C GLN A 59 -28.34 -13.51 34.90
N PRO A 60 -29.00 -14.02 33.85
CA PRO A 60 -30.41 -14.37 33.96
C PRO A 60 -30.53 -15.77 34.55
N ASP A 61 -31.44 -15.92 35.51
CA ASP A 61 -31.85 -17.20 36.12
C ASP A 61 -32.05 -18.29 35.04
N LEU A 62 -31.20 -19.32 35.08
CA LEU A 62 -31.37 -20.54 34.28
C LEU A 62 -31.76 -21.70 35.20
N ASP A 63 -33.02 -21.70 35.61
CA ASP A 63 -33.73 -22.93 35.97
C ASP A 63 -34.59 -23.34 34.77
N GLY A 64 -34.19 -24.38 34.05
CA GLY A 64 -35.08 -25.01 33.07
C GLY A 64 -34.43 -25.79 31.92
N ALA A 65 -34.26 -27.09 32.15
CA ALA A 65 -34.28 -28.17 31.16
C ALA A 65 -33.10 -28.31 30.18
N ALA A 66 -32.14 -29.14 30.62
CA ALA A 66 -31.44 -30.07 29.75
C ALA A 66 -32.45 -31.06 29.12
N ASP A 67 -32.62 -31.01 27.80
CA ASP A 67 -32.76 -32.16 26.90
C ASP A 67 -33.13 -31.73 25.46
N GLY A 68 -32.49 -32.34 24.46
CA GLY A 68 -33.10 -32.56 23.14
C GLY A 68 -32.72 -31.63 21.97
N GLN A 69 -31.77 -32.10 21.16
CA GLN A 69 -31.64 -31.92 19.69
C GLN A 69 -31.72 -30.48 19.11
N PHE A 70 -30.55 -29.94 18.74
CA PHE A 70 -30.44 -28.71 17.94
C PHE A 70 -30.87 -28.94 16.48
N SER A 71 -31.87 -28.17 16.02
CA SER A 71 -32.27 -28.12 14.60
C SER A 71 -31.20 -27.43 13.74
N PRO A 72 -30.76 -28.01 12.59
CA PRO A 72 -29.73 -27.42 11.73
C PRO A 72 -30.14 -26.18 10.91
N THR A 73 -31.30 -25.56 11.15
CA THR A 73 -31.92 -24.65 10.14
C THR A 73 -32.38 -23.27 10.62
N ALA A 74 -32.21 -22.90 11.88
CA ALA A 74 -32.48 -21.52 12.30
C ALA A 74 -31.27 -20.61 11.96
N VAL A 75 -31.32 -19.94 10.81
CA VAL A 75 -30.41 -18.84 10.46
C VAL A 75 -30.47 -17.82 11.60
N ASP A 76 -29.33 -17.49 12.19
CA ASP A 76 -29.27 -16.48 13.24
C ASP A 76 -29.69 -15.13 12.64
N ALA A 77 -30.76 -14.54 13.17
CA ALA A 77 -31.32 -13.29 12.66
C ALA A 77 -30.28 -12.17 12.64
N ARG A 78 -29.27 -12.21 13.54
CA ARG A 78 -28.17 -11.25 13.58
C ARG A 78 -27.29 -11.28 12.33
N TRP A 79 -27.26 -12.40 11.60
CA TRP A 79 -26.46 -12.53 10.38
C TRP A 79 -27.09 -11.82 9.19
N LEU A 80 -28.41 -11.67 9.16
CA LEU A 80 -29.10 -11.08 8.03
C LEU A 80 -28.86 -9.57 7.98
N ARG A 81 -28.80 -9.01 6.76
CA ARG A 81 -28.85 -7.56 6.56
C ARG A 81 -30.24 -7.04 6.93
N PRO A 82 -30.36 -5.75 7.32
CA PRO A 82 -31.67 -5.14 7.53
C PRO A 82 -32.54 -5.29 6.29
N THR A 83 -33.85 -5.44 6.48
CA THR A 83 -34.79 -5.59 5.36
C THR A 83 -34.83 -4.28 4.59
N PRO A 84 -34.71 -4.29 3.24
CA PRO A 84 -34.76 -3.05 2.46
C PRO A 84 -36.12 -2.37 2.62
N PRO A 85 -36.17 -1.03 2.70
CA PRO A 85 -37.44 -0.31 2.73
C PRO A 85 -38.24 -0.54 1.42
N SER A 86 -39.55 -0.31 1.46
CA SER A 86 -40.40 -0.39 0.26
C SER A 86 -40.08 0.78 -0.69
N LEU A 87 -39.12 0.56 -1.58
CA LEU A 87 -38.63 1.59 -2.50
C LEU A 87 -39.50 1.67 -3.76
N ASN A 88 -40.04 2.85 -4.07
CA ASN A 88 -40.74 3.12 -5.33
C ASN A 88 -39.80 3.84 -6.33
N PRO A 89 -39.34 3.17 -7.40
CA PRO A 89 -38.39 3.73 -8.36
C PRO A 89 -38.86 4.98 -9.09
N GLN A 90 -40.16 5.26 -9.13
CA GLN A 90 -40.72 6.42 -9.82
C GLN A 90 -40.62 7.71 -9.00
N THR A 91 -40.59 7.60 -7.67
CA THR A 91 -40.68 8.75 -6.77
C THR A 91 -39.44 8.94 -5.90
N GLU A 92 -38.69 7.87 -5.64
CA GLU A 92 -37.58 7.89 -4.70
C GLU A 92 -36.24 7.72 -5.43
N PRO A 93 -35.18 8.43 -5.01
CA PRO A 93 -33.83 8.17 -5.48
C PRO A 93 -33.22 6.99 -4.72
N LEU A 94 -32.19 6.40 -5.31
CA LEU A 94 -31.37 5.39 -4.66
C LEU A 94 -29.96 5.92 -4.45
N ILE A 95 -29.49 5.96 -3.20
CA ILE A 95 -28.18 6.51 -2.84
C ILE A 95 -27.36 5.44 -2.11
N PHE A 96 -26.15 5.18 -2.57
CA PHE A 96 -25.29 4.15 -1.99
C PHE A 96 -23.81 4.42 -2.25
N GLN A 97 -22.94 3.80 -1.45
CA GLN A 97 -21.49 3.87 -1.63
C GLN A 97 -20.99 2.62 -2.38
N GLN A 98 -20.38 2.82 -3.55
CA GLN A 98 -19.77 1.72 -4.31
C GLN A 98 -18.44 1.26 -3.69
N LEU A 99 -18.12 -0.03 -3.78
CA LEU A 99 -16.86 -0.61 -3.29
C LEU A 99 -16.07 -1.31 -4.40
N GLU A 100 -16.79 -2.05 -5.25
CA GLU A 100 -16.20 -2.83 -6.34
C GLU A 100 -16.98 -2.60 -7.63
N ILE A 101 -16.25 -2.57 -8.73
CA ILE A 101 -16.81 -2.56 -10.08
C ILE A 101 -16.28 -3.76 -10.86
N ASP A 102 -17.14 -4.33 -11.69
CA ASP A 102 -16.85 -5.46 -12.56
C ASP A 102 -17.51 -5.22 -13.93
N HIS A 103 -17.00 -5.84 -14.98
CA HIS A 103 -17.66 -5.80 -16.29
C HIS A 103 -17.97 -7.20 -16.79
N TYR A 104 -19.08 -7.33 -17.50
CA TYR A 104 -19.43 -8.54 -18.22
C TYR A 104 -20.03 -8.23 -19.58
N VAL A 105 -20.17 -9.26 -20.42
CA VAL A 105 -20.84 -9.14 -21.72
C VAL A 105 -22.21 -9.77 -21.58
N GLY A 106 -23.25 -8.95 -21.63
CA GLY A 106 -24.64 -9.35 -21.46
C GLY A 106 -25.46 -9.26 -22.76
N PRO A 107 -26.66 -9.87 -22.80
CA PRO A 107 -27.61 -9.65 -23.88
C PRO A 107 -28.05 -8.18 -23.89
N ALA A 108 -28.26 -7.64 -25.08
CA ALA A 108 -28.67 -6.24 -25.21
C ALA A 108 -30.17 -6.08 -24.90
N GLN A 109 -30.49 -5.82 -23.63
CA GLN A 109 -31.86 -5.51 -23.21
C GLN A 109 -32.16 -4.02 -23.43
N PRO A 110 -33.33 -3.66 -24.00
CA PRO A 110 -33.72 -2.26 -24.15
C PRO A 110 -34.08 -1.66 -22.79
N LEU A 111 -33.36 -0.61 -22.39
CA LEU A 111 -33.76 0.25 -21.26
C LEU A 111 -34.70 1.36 -21.73
N PRO A 112 -35.68 1.80 -20.92
CA PRO A 112 -36.55 2.93 -21.25
C PRO A 112 -35.75 4.18 -21.60
N GLY A 113 -35.95 4.75 -22.79
CA GLY A 113 -35.24 5.95 -23.27
C GLY A 113 -33.87 5.71 -23.91
N ALA A 114 -33.36 4.48 -23.95
CA ALA A 114 -32.11 4.14 -24.66
C ALA A 114 -32.35 3.83 -26.15
N PRO A 115 -31.41 4.17 -27.07
CA PRO A 115 -31.50 3.74 -28.46
C PRO A 115 -31.52 2.20 -28.57
N PRO A 116 -32.23 1.61 -29.55
CA PRO A 116 -32.22 0.17 -29.75
C PRO A 116 -30.79 -0.32 -29.99
N PRO A 117 -30.35 -1.39 -29.31
CA PRO A 117 -28.97 -1.84 -29.38
C PRO A 117 -28.61 -2.33 -30.79
N SER A 118 -27.49 -1.84 -31.32
CA SER A 118 -27.01 -2.19 -32.67
C SER A 118 -26.39 -3.59 -32.78
N CYS A 119 -26.22 -4.29 -31.67
CA CYS A 119 -25.62 -5.63 -31.59
C CYS A 119 -26.35 -6.49 -30.56
N SER A 120 -26.28 -7.82 -30.74
CA SER A 120 -26.91 -8.79 -29.84
C SER A 120 -26.30 -8.86 -28.43
N SER A 121 -25.09 -8.31 -28.24
CA SER A 121 -24.42 -8.28 -26.94
C SER A 121 -23.72 -6.95 -26.71
N VAL A 122 -23.78 -6.47 -25.47
CA VAL A 122 -23.20 -5.19 -25.03
C VAL A 122 -22.35 -5.38 -23.78
N PRO A 123 -21.28 -4.58 -23.60
CA PRO A 123 -20.58 -4.54 -22.33
C PRO A 123 -21.46 -3.87 -21.28
N VAL A 124 -21.60 -4.52 -20.13
CA VAL A 124 -22.38 -4.04 -18.99
C VAL A 124 -21.44 -3.93 -17.79
N LEU A 125 -21.46 -2.79 -17.10
CA LEU A 125 -20.73 -2.62 -15.84
C LEU A 125 -21.66 -2.98 -14.69
N ARG A 126 -21.12 -3.69 -13.69
CA ARG A 126 -21.76 -3.88 -12.39
C ARG A 126 -21.00 -3.05 -11.38
N ALA A 127 -21.70 -2.25 -10.58
CA ALA A 127 -21.13 -1.72 -9.35
C ALA A 127 -21.83 -2.37 -8.16
N PHE A 128 -21.03 -2.76 -7.18
CA PHE A 128 -21.49 -3.33 -5.92
C PHE A 128 -21.24 -2.33 -4.81
N GLY A 129 -22.21 -2.18 -3.91
CA GLY A 129 -22.09 -1.24 -2.82
C GLY A 129 -23.15 -1.41 -1.74
N VAL A 130 -23.18 -0.43 -0.84
CA VAL A 130 -24.00 -0.46 0.38
C VAL A 130 -24.66 0.90 0.58
N THR A 131 -25.95 0.91 0.95
CA THR A 131 -26.67 2.14 1.34
C THR A 131 -26.23 2.62 2.73
N ASP A 132 -26.66 3.81 3.12
CA ASP A 132 -26.42 4.35 4.47
C ASP A 132 -27.05 3.46 5.57
N GLU A 133 -28.14 2.76 5.23
CA GLU A 133 -28.85 1.83 6.13
C GLU A 133 -28.20 0.43 6.20
N GLY A 134 -27.17 0.16 5.40
CA GLY A 134 -26.52 -1.16 5.37
C GLY A 134 -27.17 -2.19 4.44
N VAL A 135 -28.03 -1.76 3.51
CA VAL A 135 -28.64 -2.62 2.48
C VAL A 135 -27.64 -2.86 1.35
N SER A 136 -27.45 -4.11 0.93
CA SER A 136 -26.54 -4.44 -0.18
C SER A 136 -27.20 -4.23 -1.54
N LEU A 137 -26.44 -3.62 -2.45
CA LEU A 137 -26.93 -3.24 -3.77
C LEU A 137 -25.94 -3.63 -4.87
N CYS A 138 -26.48 -4.12 -5.97
CA CYS A 138 -25.81 -4.15 -7.26
C CYS A 138 -26.61 -3.31 -8.25
N HIS A 139 -25.96 -2.38 -8.97
CA HIS A 139 -26.58 -1.82 -10.16
C HIS A 139 -25.82 -2.21 -11.41
N THR A 140 -26.56 -2.40 -12.50
CA THR A 140 -25.99 -2.65 -13.81
C THR A 140 -26.18 -1.43 -14.72
N GLN A 141 -25.09 -1.03 -15.37
CA GLN A 141 -25.09 0.06 -16.33
C GLN A 141 -24.88 -0.49 -17.74
N VAL A 142 -25.87 -0.25 -18.61
CA VAL A 142 -25.71 -0.53 -20.05
C VAL A 142 -24.86 0.59 -20.64
N LEU A 143 -23.68 0.22 -21.13
CA LEU A 143 -22.70 1.19 -21.62
C LEU A 143 -22.80 1.37 -23.13
N GLY A 144 -22.44 2.56 -23.58
CA GLY A 144 -22.09 2.80 -24.97
C GLY A 144 -20.78 2.08 -25.37
N PRO A 145 -20.49 1.99 -26.68
CA PRO A 145 -19.28 1.32 -27.19
C PRO A 145 -17.98 2.01 -26.73
N THR A 146 -16.92 1.23 -26.50
CA THR A 146 -15.62 1.71 -26.01
C THR A 146 -14.80 2.41 -27.08
N GLY A 147 -14.15 3.53 -26.77
CA GLY A 147 -13.44 4.36 -27.75
C GLY A 147 -11.91 4.33 -27.64
N THR A 148 -11.21 4.47 -28.77
CA THR A 148 -9.81 4.93 -28.85
C THR A 148 -9.72 6.06 -29.89
N SER A 149 -8.64 6.83 -29.89
CA SER A 149 -8.42 7.91 -30.86
C SER A 149 -7.16 7.68 -31.70
N ALA A 150 -7.17 8.18 -32.94
CA ALA A 150 -6.03 8.16 -33.86
C ALA A 150 -5.84 9.52 -34.54
N GLU A 151 -4.59 9.96 -34.68
CA GLU A 151 -4.23 11.25 -35.30
C GLU A 151 -4.45 11.21 -36.82
N GLY A 152 -5.16 12.20 -37.38
CA GLY A 152 -5.41 12.35 -38.82
C GLY A 152 -4.40 13.30 -39.47
N ARG A 153 -3.49 12.79 -40.31
CA ARG A 153 -2.47 13.61 -40.99
C ARG A 153 -2.80 13.83 -42.47
N SER A 154 -3.72 14.75 -42.82
CA SER A 154 -3.76 15.50 -44.13
C SER A 154 -5.03 16.35 -44.33
N SER A 155 -4.95 17.32 -45.28
CA SER A 155 -5.87 18.42 -45.56
C SER A 155 -7.12 18.03 -46.36
N GLN A 156 -8.30 18.28 -45.79
CA GLN A 156 -9.60 17.81 -46.31
C GLN A 156 -9.59 16.30 -46.56
N GLY A 157 -10.60 15.70 -47.14
CA GLY A 157 -10.32 15.25 -48.50
C GLY A 157 -10.08 13.75 -48.65
N GLN A 158 -9.22 13.11 -47.85
CA GLN A 158 -9.27 11.63 -47.71
C GLN A 158 -10.39 11.18 -46.75
N ARG A 159 -11.36 12.11 -46.59
CA ARG A 159 -12.82 11.99 -46.42
C ARG A 159 -13.38 10.65 -46.89
N CYS A 160 -14.43 10.19 -46.22
CA CYS A 160 -15.39 9.17 -46.67
C CYS A 160 -14.87 7.75 -46.94
N CYS A 161 -13.64 7.53 -47.40
CA CYS A 161 -13.14 6.21 -47.76
C CYS A 161 -12.94 5.29 -46.53
N LEU A 162 -12.48 5.82 -45.38
CA LEU A 162 -12.44 5.07 -44.11
C LEU A 162 -13.82 4.87 -43.48
N TRP A 163 -14.78 5.74 -43.79
CA TRP A 163 -16.13 5.74 -43.19
C TRP A 163 -17.13 4.83 -43.93
N SER A 164 -16.81 4.39 -45.17
CA SER A 164 -17.68 3.54 -46.01
C SER A 164 -17.03 2.24 -46.52
N CYS A 165 -15.71 2.08 -46.42
CA CYS A 165 -15.01 0.82 -46.73
C CYS A 165 -14.50 0.16 -45.43
N ALA A 166 -15.07 -0.90 -44.87
CA ALA A 166 -16.04 -1.82 -45.43
C ALA A 166 -16.81 -2.55 -44.30
N PRO A 167 -18.14 -2.74 -44.43
CA PRO A 167 -18.77 -3.97 -43.97
C PRO A 167 -18.14 -5.12 -44.78
N GLY A 168 -17.04 -5.69 -44.29
CA GLY A 168 -16.38 -6.81 -44.97
C GLY A 168 -14.86 -6.85 -44.81
N ARG A 169 -14.39 -7.82 -44.01
CA ARG A 169 -13.06 -8.48 -44.12
C ARG A 169 -11.85 -7.55 -44.23
N VAL A 170 -11.40 -7.00 -43.09
CA VAL A 170 -10.02 -6.49 -42.94
C VAL A 170 -9.08 -7.69 -42.71
N SER A 171 -8.13 -7.94 -43.61
CA SER A 171 -7.14 -9.02 -43.51
C SER A 171 -5.74 -8.45 -43.32
N ALA A 172 -5.02 -8.90 -42.30
CA ALA A 172 -3.59 -8.66 -42.14
C ALA A 172 -2.81 -9.76 -42.89
N ALA A 173 -2.56 -9.58 -44.19
CA ALA A 173 -1.87 -10.54 -45.07
C ALA A 173 -2.61 -11.88 -45.35
N PRO A 174 -2.24 -12.64 -46.40
CA PRO A 174 -2.86 -13.93 -46.71
C PRO A 174 -2.42 -14.98 -45.67
N GLY A 175 -3.36 -15.53 -44.89
CA GLY A 175 -3.10 -16.66 -43.98
C GLY A 175 -3.23 -16.38 -42.48
N THR A 176 -3.46 -15.15 -42.04
CA THR A 176 -3.77 -14.86 -40.62
C THR A 176 -5.27 -15.02 -40.32
N LYS A 177 -5.60 -15.46 -39.09
CA LYS A 177 -6.99 -15.57 -38.61
C LYS A 177 -7.72 -14.23 -38.79
N ARG A 178 -8.82 -14.25 -39.52
CA ARG A 178 -9.65 -13.08 -39.88
C ARG A 178 -10.19 -12.41 -38.61
N VAL A 179 -9.73 -11.21 -38.28
CA VAL A 179 -10.35 -10.36 -37.25
C VAL A 179 -11.39 -9.48 -37.94
N GLY A 180 -12.62 -9.96 -38.01
CA GLY A 180 -13.75 -9.10 -38.39
C GLY A 180 -14.00 -8.11 -37.26
N ILE A 181 -13.65 -6.84 -37.46
CA ILE A 181 -14.11 -5.77 -36.56
C ILE A 181 -15.59 -5.52 -36.93
N PRO A 182 -16.57 -5.78 -36.06
CA PRO A 182 -17.95 -5.37 -36.29
C PRO A 182 -18.00 -3.84 -36.45
N PRO A 183 -18.99 -3.28 -37.19
CA PRO A 183 -19.01 -1.87 -37.57
C PRO A 183 -18.86 -0.96 -36.33
N GLY A 184 -17.66 -0.41 -36.14
CA GLY A 184 -17.41 0.65 -35.18
C GLY A 184 -17.83 1.98 -35.78
N ARG A 185 -18.40 2.88 -34.97
CA ARG A 185 -18.62 4.26 -35.44
C ARG A 185 -17.29 4.99 -35.31
N CYS A 186 -16.76 5.43 -36.45
CA CYS A 186 -15.68 6.40 -36.50
C CYS A 186 -16.29 7.79 -36.44
N GLN A 187 -15.74 8.71 -35.64
CA GLN A 187 -16.20 10.10 -35.54
C GLN A 187 -15.02 11.07 -35.57
N PRO A 188 -14.95 12.01 -36.54
CA PRO A 188 -13.93 13.04 -36.50
C PRO A 188 -14.21 13.99 -35.33
N HIS A 189 -13.16 14.39 -34.63
CA HIS A 189 -13.20 15.42 -33.60
C HIS A 189 -11.87 16.17 -33.58
N LEU A 190 -11.87 17.36 -33.00
CA LEU A 190 -10.65 18.15 -32.79
C LEU A 190 -10.12 17.86 -31.38
N SER A 191 -8.84 17.53 -31.27
CA SER A 191 -8.16 17.29 -29.98
C SER A 191 -6.65 17.51 -30.15
N ALA A 192 -5.87 17.44 -29.07
CA ALA A 192 -4.41 17.55 -29.13
C ALA A 192 -3.73 16.41 -28.35
N GLY A 193 -2.60 15.94 -28.87
CA GLY A 193 -1.78 14.96 -28.16
C GLY A 193 -1.11 15.59 -26.95
N MET A 194 -1.06 14.85 -25.84
CA MET A 194 -0.48 15.33 -24.57
C MET A 194 1.07 15.40 -24.57
N PHE A 195 1.75 14.70 -25.47
CA PHE A 195 3.21 14.51 -25.43
C PHE A 195 3.96 15.49 -26.34
N GLY A 196 4.71 16.40 -25.73
CA GLY A 196 5.40 17.51 -26.36
C GLY A 196 4.48 18.69 -26.67
N TYR A 197 5.05 19.90 -26.64
CA TYR A 197 4.37 21.13 -27.06
C TYR A 197 4.57 21.37 -28.56
N HIS A 198 3.47 21.42 -29.31
CA HIS A 198 3.47 21.64 -30.77
C HIS A 198 2.75 22.93 -31.19
N GLY A 199 2.35 23.77 -30.22
CA GLY A 199 1.52 24.97 -30.43
C GLY A 199 0.16 24.90 -29.72
N GLN A 200 -0.68 25.93 -29.90
CA GLN A 200 -1.97 26.04 -29.19
C GLN A 200 -3.17 25.42 -29.93
N GLY A 201 -3.05 25.08 -31.21
CA GLY A 201 -4.18 24.61 -32.01
C GLY A 201 -4.46 23.10 -31.89
N PRO A 202 -5.74 22.68 -31.79
CA PRO A 202 -6.09 21.27 -31.87
C PRO A 202 -5.88 20.73 -33.29
N SER A 203 -5.59 19.44 -33.40
CA SER A 203 -5.47 18.70 -34.66
C SER A 203 -6.69 17.80 -34.88
N PRO A 204 -6.98 17.39 -36.12
CA PRO A 204 -8.05 16.44 -36.38
C PRO A 204 -7.69 15.02 -35.91
N PHE A 205 -8.55 14.44 -35.07
CA PHE A 205 -8.49 13.07 -34.59
C PHE A 205 -9.72 12.27 -35.02
N LEU A 206 -9.55 10.96 -35.17
CA LEU A 206 -10.63 10.01 -35.38
C LEU A 206 -10.91 9.25 -34.08
N ARG A 207 -12.12 9.41 -33.53
CA ARG A 207 -12.62 8.57 -32.44
C ARG A 207 -13.16 7.27 -33.03
N ILE A 208 -12.59 6.14 -32.64
CA ILE A 208 -12.96 4.80 -33.09
C ILE A 208 -13.68 4.11 -31.94
N THR A 209 -14.98 3.87 -32.08
CA THR A 209 -15.77 3.14 -31.10
C THR A 209 -15.85 1.65 -31.45
N LEU A 210 -15.74 0.79 -30.44
CA LEU A 210 -15.70 -0.67 -30.54
C LEU A 210 -16.86 -1.26 -29.76
N ALA A 211 -17.46 -2.32 -30.31
CA ALA A 211 -18.62 -2.97 -29.68
C ALA A 211 -18.29 -3.62 -28.33
N LEU A 212 -17.07 -4.16 -28.17
CA LEU A 212 -16.67 -4.89 -26.96
C LEU A 212 -15.25 -4.50 -26.50
N PRO A 213 -14.99 -4.36 -25.19
CA PRO A 213 -13.67 -4.02 -24.66
C PRO A 213 -12.54 -4.94 -25.13
N ARG A 214 -12.81 -6.25 -25.23
CA ARG A 214 -11.84 -7.26 -25.70
C ARG A 214 -11.32 -7.03 -27.13
N LEU A 215 -12.01 -6.21 -27.93
CA LEU A 215 -11.58 -5.85 -29.29
C LEU A 215 -10.54 -4.72 -29.32
N MET A 216 -10.28 -4.05 -28.20
CA MET A 216 -9.32 -2.95 -28.12
C MET A 216 -7.89 -3.40 -28.46
N ALA A 217 -7.43 -4.53 -27.93
CA ALA A 217 -6.08 -5.03 -28.19
C ALA A 217 -5.85 -5.42 -29.66
N PRO A 218 -6.76 -6.17 -30.34
CA PRO A 218 -6.67 -6.38 -31.79
C PRO A 218 -6.73 -5.09 -32.60
N ALA A 219 -7.64 -4.17 -32.27
CA ALA A 219 -7.77 -2.89 -32.98
C ALA A 219 -6.50 -2.04 -32.90
N ARG A 220 -5.90 -1.94 -31.70
CA ARG A 220 -4.62 -1.27 -31.49
C ARG A 220 -3.52 -1.85 -32.37
N ARG A 221 -3.36 -3.17 -32.41
CA ARG A 221 -2.34 -3.83 -33.23
C ARG A 221 -2.52 -3.51 -34.71
N LEU A 222 -3.76 -3.50 -35.19
CA LEU A 222 -4.07 -3.17 -36.58
C LEU A 222 -3.78 -1.70 -36.90
N LEU A 223 -4.05 -0.76 -35.98
CA LEU A 223 -3.71 0.65 -36.15
C LEU A 223 -2.17 0.85 -36.20
N GLU A 224 -1.43 0.20 -35.32
CA GLU A 224 0.04 0.30 -35.24
C GLU A 224 0.74 -0.36 -36.45
N GLN A 225 0.28 -1.54 -36.89
CA GLN A 225 0.87 -2.29 -38.01
C GLN A 225 0.44 -1.74 -39.39
N GLY A 226 -0.64 -0.97 -39.41
CA GLY A 226 -1.23 -0.39 -40.60
C GLY A 226 -2.36 -1.22 -41.18
N ILE A 227 -3.32 -0.53 -41.78
CA ILE A 227 -4.52 -1.12 -42.39
C ILE A 227 -4.33 -1.07 -43.91
N ARG A 228 -4.52 -2.20 -44.61
CA ARG A 228 -4.43 -2.22 -46.07
C ARG A 228 -5.64 -1.51 -46.67
N VAL A 229 -5.42 -0.34 -47.25
CA VAL A 229 -6.43 0.48 -47.92
C VAL A 229 -6.16 0.49 -49.42
N ALA A 230 -7.17 0.11 -50.21
CA ALA A 230 -7.06 0.13 -51.67
C ALA A 230 -6.74 1.56 -52.15
N GLY A 231 -5.66 1.71 -52.92
CA GLY A 231 -5.19 3.02 -53.43
C GLY A 231 -4.30 3.84 -52.48
N LEU A 232 -4.20 3.49 -51.19
CA LEU A 232 -3.43 4.23 -50.18
C LEU A 232 -2.32 3.41 -49.50
N GLY A 233 -2.17 2.14 -49.87
CA GLY A 233 -1.16 1.24 -49.30
C GLY A 233 -1.56 0.74 -47.90
N THR A 234 -0.61 0.73 -46.97
CA THR A 234 -0.82 0.31 -45.58
C THR A 234 -0.49 1.44 -44.60
N PRO A 235 -1.29 2.52 -44.54
CA PRO A 235 -1.06 3.60 -43.59
C PRO A 235 -1.14 3.08 -42.16
N SER A 236 -0.13 3.42 -41.35
CA SER A 236 -0.12 3.19 -39.90
C SER A 236 -0.54 4.45 -39.16
N PHE A 237 -1.21 4.26 -38.02
CA PHE A 237 -1.73 5.34 -37.19
C PHE A 237 -1.21 5.18 -35.77
N ALA A 238 -0.85 6.30 -35.13
CA ALA A 238 -0.50 6.31 -33.72
C ALA A 238 -1.78 6.20 -32.88
N PRO A 239 -1.96 5.15 -32.06
CA PRO A 239 -3.14 5.02 -31.21
C PRO A 239 -2.99 5.85 -29.93
N TYR A 240 -4.11 6.40 -29.46
CA TYR A 240 -4.24 7.16 -28.23
C TYR A 240 -5.23 6.48 -27.30
N GLU A 241 -4.92 6.44 -26.00
CA GLU A 241 -5.73 5.85 -24.93
C GLU A 241 -6.09 4.36 -25.10
N ALA A 242 -5.55 3.67 -26.11
CA ALA A 242 -5.82 2.25 -26.39
C ALA A 242 -5.24 1.27 -25.35
N ASN A 243 -4.56 1.77 -24.31
CA ASN A 243 -3.92 0.99 -23.25
C ASN A 243 -4.46 1.35 -21.85
N VAL A 244 -5.70 1.86 -21.80
CA VAL A 244 -6.43 2.17 -20.55
C VAL A 244 -7.41 1.04 -20.27
N ASP A 245 -7.47 0.60 -19.01
CA ASP A 245 -8.41 -0.45 -18.59
C ASP A 245 -9.85 0.09 -18.70
N PHE A 246 -10.80 -0.77 -19.07
CA PHE A 246 -12.16 -0.35 -19.39
C PHE A 246 -12.86 0.33 -18.22
N GLU A 247 -12.70 -0.25 -17.04
CA GLU A 247 -13.24 0.24 -15.77
C GLU A 247 -12.68 1.62 -15.42
N ILE A 248 -11.38 1.83 -15.65
CA ILE A 248 -10.72 3.12 -15.41
C ILE A 248 -11.25 4.16 -16.41
N ARG A 249 -11.38 3.82 -17.71
CA ARG A 249 -11.93 4.75 -18.71
C ARG A 249 -13.36 5.17 -18.33
N PHE A 250 -14.19 4.21 -17.95
CA PHE A 250 -15.55 4.47 -17.51
C PHE A 250 -15.60 5.41 -16.29
N MET A 251 -14.78 5.14 -15.27
CA MET A 251 -14.67 5.99 -14.07
C MET A 251 -14.16 7.40 -14.37
N VAL A 252 -13.30 7.56 -15.38
CA VAL A 252 -12.84 8.86 -15.85
C VAL A 252 -13.96 9.59 -16.60
N ASP A 253 -14.67 8.92 -17.51
CA ASP A 253 -15.75 9.51 -18.32
C ASP A 253 -16.92 10.03 -17.48
N THR A 254 -17.21 9.38 -16.36
CA THR A 254 -18.35 9.68 -15.48
C THR A 254 -17.95 10.43 -14.21
N ASP A 255 -16.68 10.81 -14.08
CA ASP A 255 -16.10 11.40 -12.87
C ASP A 255 -16.42 10.61 -11.58
N ILE A 256 -16.55 9.29 -11.70
CA ILE A 256 -16.69 8.36 -10.58
C ILE A 256 -15.30 7.99 -10.04
N VAL A 257 -15.09 8.11 -8.73
CA VAL A 257 -13.85 7.69 -8.05
C VAL A 257 -14.03 6.38 -7.27
N GLY A 258 -12.96 5.82 -6.71
CA GLY A 258 -13.08 4.63 -5.85
C GLY A 258 -13.80 4.98 -4.54
N CYS A 259 -14.60 4.04 -4.01
CA CYS A 259 -15.32 4.22 -2.74
C CYS A 259 -16.27 5.42 -2.73
N ASN A 260 -16.86 5.74 -3.88
CA ASN A 260 -17.65 6.95 -4.09
C ASN A 260 -19.13 6.76 -3.73
N TRP A 261 -19.80 7.85 -3.37
CA TRP A 261 -21.25 7.88 -3.25
C TRP A 261 -21.87 8.14 -4.63
N LEU A 262 -22.79 7.26 -5.01
CA LEU A 262 -23.53 7.32 -6.26
C LEU A 262 -25.02 7.46 -5.97
N GLU A 263 -25.70 8.21 -6.82
CA GLU A 263 -27.15 8.42 -6.76
C GLU A 263 -27.78 8.01 -8.09
N LEU A 264 -28.86 7.23 -8.00
CA LEU A 264 -29.76 6.90 -9.10
C LEU A 264 -31.03 7.74 -8.91
N PRO A 265 -31.29 8.75 -9.76
CA PRO A 265 -32.42 9.65 -9.57
C PRO A 265 -33.77 8.94 -9.75
N ALA A 266 -34.81 9.46 -9.10
CA ALA A 266 -36.19 8.98 -9.25
C ALA A 266 -36.63 8.97 -10.73
N GLY A 267 -37.30 7.89 -11.14
CA GLY A 267 -37.77 7.66 -12.51
C GLY A 267 -36.69 7.26 -13.52
N LYS A 268 -35.42 7.16 -13.11
CA LYS A 268 -34.28 6.85 -14.01
C LYS A 268 -33.72 5.44 -13.89
N TYR A 269 -34.14 4.69 -12.88
CA TYR A 269 -33.71 3.32 -12.67
C TYR A 269 -34.89 2.36 -12.61
N VAL A 270 -34.63 1.09 -12.92
CA VAL A 270 -35.60 0.00 -12.84
C VAL A 270 -35.09 -1.02 -11.84
N LEU A 271 -35.90 -1.38 -10.84
CA LEU A 271 -35.57 -2.46 -9.92
C LEU A 271 -35.92 -3.82 -10.52
N ARG A 272 -34.99 -4.77 -10.42
CA ARG A 272 -35.24 -6.17 -10.76
C ARG A 272 -35.87 -6.89 -9.57
N GLN A 273 -37.17 -7.10 -9.64
CA GLN A 273 -37.89 -7.92 -8.64
C GLN A 273 -37.81 -9.42 -8.97
N GLU A 274 -37.95 -9.78 -10.25
CA GLU A 274 -37.81 -11.15 -10.75
C GLU A 274 -36.53 -11.31 -11.60
N GLY A 275 -35.98 -12.53 -11.63
CA GLY A 275 -34.82 -12.84 -12.47
C GLY A 275 -33.51 -12.16 -12.04
N LYS A 276 -33.34 -11.87 -10.75
CA LYS A 276 -32.08 -11.33 -10.20
C LYS A 276 -30.88 -12.20 -10.60
N ALA A 277 -29.83 -11.56 -11.09
CA ALA A 277 -28.58 -12.23 -11.44
C ALA A 277 -27.60 -12.27 -10.26
N THR A 278 -27.87 -11.48 -9.22
CA THR A 278 -27.02 -11.35 -8.03
C THR A 278 -27.75 -11.75 -6.75
N LEU A 279 -26.99 -11.93 -5.68
CA LEU A 279 -27.50 -12.21 -4.33
C LEU A 279 -27.74 -10.92 -3.51
N CYS A 280 -27.62 -9.74 -4.13
CA CYS A 280 -27.85 -8.46 -3.45
C CYS A 280 -29.35 -8.25 -3.13
N GLN A 281 -29.62 -7.52 -2.04
CA GLN A 281 -30.98 -7.20 -1.62
C GLN A 281 -31.70 -6.32 -2.64
N LEU A 282 -30.98 -5.38 -3.24
CA LEU A 282 -31.46 -4.54 -4.33
C LEU A 282 -30.62 -4.78 -5.59
N GLU A 283 -31.29 -4.98 -6.73
CA GLU A 283 -30.65 -5.05 -8.05
C GLU A 283 -31.34 -4.04 -8.97
N ALA A 284 -30.60 -3.04 -9.45
CA ALA A 284 -31.13 -1.94 -10.25
C ALA A 284 -30.47 -1.86 -11.62
N ASP A 285 -31.24 -1.54 -12.65
CA ASP A 285 -30.72 -1.20 -13.97
C ASP A 285 -30.87 0.30 -14.22
N VAL A 286 -29.81 0.91 -14.71
CA VAL A 286 -29.77 2.36 -14.98
C VAL A 286 -28.91 2.62 -16.21
N LEU A 287 -29.24 3.67 -16.97
CA LEU A 287 -28.38 4.11 -18.05
C LEU A 287 -27.16 4.83 -17.48
N TRP A 288 -25.97 4.59 -18.05
CA TRP A 288 -24.72 5.16 -17.53
C TRP A 288 -24.73 6.69 -17.43
N SER A 289 -25.50 7.37 -18.28
CA SER A 289 -25.62 8.84 -18.32
C SER A 289 -26.54 9.43 -17.25
N ASP A 290 -27.41 8.63 -16.63
CA ASP A 290 -28.35 9.09 -15.60
C ASP A 290 -27.77 8.97 -14.18
N VAL A 291 -26.61 8.33 -14.00
CA VAL A 291 -25.97 8.17 -12.68
C VAL A 291 -25.30 9.46 -12.24
N VAL A 292 -25.60 9.89 -11.01
CA VAL A 292 -25.00 11.05 -10.39
C VAL A 292 -23.84 10.62 -9.49
N SER A 293 -22.65 11.14 -9.78
CA SER A 293 -21.42 10.93 -8.99
C SER A 293 -21.25 12.08 -8.01
N HIS A 294 -21.28 11.79 -6.70
CA HIS A 294 -21.05 12.82 -5.66
C HIS A 294 -19.56 12.89 -5.32
N PRO A 295 -18.89 14.06 -5.38
CA PRO A 295 -17.51 14.18 -4.93
C PRO A 295 -17.36 13.89 -3.43
N PRO A 296 -16.29 13.19 -2.98
CA PRO A 296 -16.11 12.78 -1.58
C PRO A 296 -15.64 13.96 -0.69
N GLU A 297 -16.50 14.96 -0.54
CA GLU A 297 -16.29 16.18 0.25
C GLU A 297 -17.54 16.45 1.10
N GLY A 298 -17.36 17.15 2.23
CA GLY A 298 -18.47 17.47 3.15
C GLY A 298 -19.21 16.22 3.64
N GLN A 299 -20.53 16.17 3.44
CA GLN A 299 -21.37 15.05 3.86
C GLN A 299 -21.03 13.73 3.14
N TRP A 300 -20.51 13.80 1.90
CA TRP A 300 -20.18 12.63 1.09
C TRP A 300 -18.82 12.02 1.41
N GLN A 301 -18.12 12.57 2.41
CA GLN A 301 -16.87 11.99 2.92
C GLN A 301 -17.11 10.78 3.84
N ARG A 302 -18.34 10.58 4.32
CA ARG A 302 -18.74 9.47 5.18
C ARG A 302 -18.49 8.09 4.54
N ILE A 303 -18.40 7.08 5.39
CA ILE A 303 -18.22 5.67 5.03
C ILE A 303 -19.52 4.94 5.40
N ALA A 304 -20.05 4.15 4.47
CA ALA A 304 -21.24 3.32 4.73
C ALA A 304 -20.95 2.25 5.80
N PRO A 305 -21.95 1.69 6.50
CA PRO A 305 -21.73 0.65 7.52
C PRO A 305 -21.35 -0.70 6.88
N LEU A 306 -20.09 -0.81 6.47
CA LEU A 306 -19.56 -1.99 5.78
C LEU A 306 -19.52 -3.20 6.71
N ARG A 307 -19.85 -4.38 6.19
CA ARG A 307 -19.63 -5.64 6.88
C ARG A 307 -18.23 -6.18 6.57
N VAL A 308 -17.38 -6.22 7.59
CA VAL A 308 -16.04 -6.81 7.51
C VAL A 308 -16.08 -8.19 8.16
N LEU A 309 -15.64 -9.21 7.41
CA LEU A 309 -15.50 -10.57 7.90
C LEU A 309 -14.03 -10.93 7.96
N SER A 310 -13.57 -11.42 9.10
CA SER A 310 -12.30 -12.12 9.23
C SER A 310 -12.53 -13.58 9.53
N PHE A 311 -11.71 -14.45 8.97
CA PHE A 311 -11.80 -15.88 9.23
C PHE A 311 -10.42 -16.53 9.20
N ASP A 312 -10.34 -17.70 9.83
CA ASP A 312 -9.17 -18.55 9.91
C ASP A 312 -9.62 -20.03 9.89
N ILE A 313 -8.75 -20.93 9.44
CA ILE A 313 -9.05 -22.37 9.34
C ILE A 313 -7.99 -23.20 10.04
N GLU A 314 -8.41 -24.35 10.57
CA GLU A 314 -7.51 -25.37 11.09
C GLU A 314 -7.61 -26.67 10.29
N CYS A 315 -6.45 -27.30 10.06
CA CYS A 315 -6.33 -28.56 9.34
C CYS A 315 -5.62 -29.61 10.19
N ALA A 316 -6.13 -30.84 10.21
CA ALA A 316 -5.46 -31.96 10.88
C ALA A 316 -4.42 -32.60 9.95
N GLY A 317 -3.16 -32.17 10.07
CA GLY A 317 -2.06 -32.67 9.25
C GLY A 317 -1.39 -33.94 9.78
N ARG A 318 -0.59 -34.58 8.90
CA ARG A 318 0.32 -35.68 9.25
C ARG A 318 1.60 -35.14 9.91
N LYS A 319 2.14 -35.88 10.88
CA LYS A 319 3.35 -35.46 11.62
C LYS A 319 4.53 -35.20 10.67
N GLY A 320 5.10 -33.99 10.75
CA GLY A 320 6.26 -33.56 9.97
C GLY A 320 5.96 -33.15 8.52
N ILE A 321 4.70 -33.21 8.08
CA ILE A 321 4.28 -32.85 6.71
C ILE A 321 3.36 -31.63 6.80
N PHE A 322 3.62 -30.61 5.97
CA PHE A 322 2.74 -29.45 5.89
C PHE A 322 1.39 -29.86 5.27
N PRO A 323 0.23 -29.34 5.73
CA PRO A 323 -1.07 -29.80 5.26
C PRO A 323 -1.25 -29.75 3.73
N GLU A 324 -1.76 -30.83 3.16
CA GLU A 324 -2.05 -31.00 1.74
C GLU A 324 -3.56 -31.20 1.52
N PRO A 325 -4.23 -30.42 0.67
CA PRO A 325 -5.69 -30.42 0.57
C PRO A 325 -6.31 -31.72 0.02
N ASP A 326 -5.53 -32.57 -0.65
CA ASP A 326 -5.97 -33.89 -1.12
C ASP A 326 -5.98 -34.96 -0.02
N ARG A 327 -5.29 -34.72 1.11
CA ARG A 327 -5.14 -35.69 2.20
C ARG A 327 -5.71 -35.18 3.51
N ASP A 328 -5.26 -34.02 3.94
CA ASP A 328 -5.43 -33.53 5.28
C ASP A 328 -6.77 -32.75 5.38
N PRO A 329 -7.68 -33.09 6.32
CA PRO A 329 -9.01 -32.48 6.40
C PRO A 329 -8.99 -31.10 7.06
N VAL A 330 -9.91 -30.23 6.63
CA VAL A 330 -10.29 -29.03 7.38
C VAL A 330 -11.18 -29.45 8.54
N ILE A 331 -10.79 -29.05 9.75
CA ILE A 331 -11.42 -29.50 11.00
C ILE A 331 -12.13 -28.37 11.75
N GLN A 332 -11.70 -27.12 11.57
CA GLN A 332 -12.39 -25.96 12.14
C GLN A 332 -12.33 -24.78 11.19
N ILE A 333 -13.39 -23.98 11.17
CA ILE A 333 -13.42 -22.67 10.52
C ILE A 333 -14.03 -21.68 11.52
N CYS A 334 -13.25 -20.69 11.92
CA CYS A 334 -13.69 -19.63 12.83
C CYS A 334 -13.87 -18.33 12.06
N SER A 335 -14.91 -17.58 12.39
CA SER A 335 -15.30 -16.37 11.66
C SER A 335 -15.79 -15.29 12.62
N LEU A 336 -15.30 -14.07 12.44
CA LEU A 336 -15.72 -12.88 13.17
C LEU A 336 -16.24 -11.81 12.22
N GLY A 337 -17.42 -11.29 12.52
CA GLY A 337 -18.08 -10.24 11.74
C GLY A 337 -18.16 -8.94 12.51
N LEU A 338 -17.75 -7.85 11.86
CA LEU A 338 -17.78 -6.48 12.37
C LEU A 338 -18.60 -5.59 11.42
N ARG A 339 -19.39 -4.67 11.97
CA ARG A 339 -19.88 -3.53 11.19
C ARG A 339 -18.92 -2.37 11.38
N TRP A 340 -18.41 -1.83 10.29
CA TRP A 340 -17.39 -0.78 10.35
C TRP A 340 -17.91 0.46 11.08
N GLY A 341 -17.20 0.86 12.14
CA GLY A 341 -17.59 1.96 13.02
C GLY A 341 -18.15 1.52 14.38
N GLU A 342 -18.57 0.26 14.53
CA GLU A 342 -18.89 -0.32 15.84
C GLU A 342 -17.59 -0.78 16.53
N PRO A 343 -17.45 -0.61 17.86
CA PRO A 343 -16.20 -0.97 18.57
C PRO A 343 -16.01 -2.48 18.73
N GLU A 344 -17.08 -3.27 18.63
CA GLU A 344 -17.06 -4.70 18.87
C GLU A 344 -17.67 -5.51 17.72
N PRO A 345 -17.16 -6.74 17.47
CA PRO A 345 -17.74 -7.62 16.48
C PRO A 345 -19.11 -8.12 16.93
N PHE A 346 -20.15 -7.89 16.12
CA PHE A 346 -21.51 -8.39 16.37
C PHE A 346 -21.65 -9.92 16.18
N LEU A 347 -20.62 -10.57 15.61
CA LEU A 347 -20.65 -11.99 15.28
C LEU A 347 -19.34 -12.69 15.63
N ARG A 348 -19.44 -13.81 16.37
CA ARG A 348 -18.37 -14.79 16.59
C ARG A 348 -18.92 -16.20 16.34
N LEU A 349 -18.42 -16.88 15.32
CA LEU A 349 -18.88 -18.20 14.89
C LEU A 349 -17.71 -19.18 14.80
N ALA A 350 -17.84 -20.35 15.43
CA ALA A 350 -16.91 -21.47 15.30
C ALA A 350 -17.65 -22.67 14.71
N LEU A 351 -17.26 -23.09 13.50
CA LEU A 351 -17.74 -24.31 12.86
C LEU A 351 -16.70 -25.41 13.08
N THR A 352 -17.06 -26.49 13.75
CA THR A 352 -16.13 -27.57 14.10
C THR A 352 -16.53 -28.89 13.48
N LEU A 353 -15.56 -29.70 13.09
CA LEU A 353 -15.74 -31.12 12.82
C LEU A 353 -15.69 -31.86 14.16
N ARG A 354 -16.70 -32.68 14.44
CA ARG A 354 -16.96 -33.36 15.73
C ARG A 354 -17.50 -32.43 16.84
N PRO A 355 -18.18 -32.98 17.86
CA PRO A 355 -18.76 -32.22 18.97
C PRO A 355 -17.72 -31.40 19.73
N CYS A 356 -17.99 -30.11 19.95
CA CYS A 356 -17.13 -29.19 20.68
C CYS A 356 -17.88 -28.59 21.88
N ALA A 357 -17.20 -28.42 23.01
CA ALA A 357 -17.81 -27.81 24.18
C ALA A 357 -18.11 -26.31 23.96
N PRO A 358 -19.16 -25.73 24.59
CA PRO A 358 -19.55 -24.34 24.39
C PRO A 358 -18.45 -23.32 24.71
N ILE A 359 -18.45 -22.20 24.00
CA ILE A 359 -17.54 -21.07 24.20
C ILE A 359 -18.38 -19.84 24.52
N LEU A 360 -18.09 -19.17 25.65
CA LEU A 360 -18.81 -17.96 26.05
C LEU A 360 -18.63 -16.86 24.98
N GLY A 361 -19.71 -16.20 24.61
CA GLY A 361 -19.71 -15.13 23.60
C GLY A 361 -19.53 -15.60 22.14
N ALA A 362 -19.46 -16.91 21.86
CA ALA A 362 -19.35 -17.43 20.49
C ALA A 362 -20.37 -18.54 20.20
N LYS A 363 -20.94 -18.53 18.99
CA LYS A 363 -21.80 -19.62 18.53
C LYS A 363 -20.94 -20.77 18.02
N VAL A 364 -21.08 -21.95 18.62
CA VAL A 364 -20.38 -23.17 18.22
C VAL A 364 -21.37 -24.08 17.49
N GLN A 365 -21.02 -24.53 16.28
CA GLN A 365 -21.79 -25.53 15.53
C GLN A 365 -20.86 -26.66 15.13
N SER A 366 -21.25 -27.89 15.47
CA SER A 366 -20.45 -29.09 15.22
C SER A 366 -21.10 -29.96 14.15
N TYR A 367 -20.28 -30.51 13.25
CA TYR A 367 -20.71 -31.38 12.15
C TYR A 367 -19.97 -32.71 12.22
N GLU A 368 -20.60 -33.80 11.77
CA GLU A 368 -19.96 -35.12 11.74
C GLU A 368 -19.11 -35.32 10.48
N ARG A 369 -19.45 -34.61 9.40
CA ARG A 369 -18.81 -34.73 8.10
C ARG A 369 -18.23 -33.41 7.62
N GLU A 370 -17.06 -33.48 6.99
CA GLU A 370 -16.36 -32.30 6.48
C GLU A 370 -17.15 -31.61 5.35
N GLU A 371 -17.89 -32.39 4.55
CA GLU A 371 -18.73 -31.85 3.48
C GLU A 371 -19.84 -30.92 4.04
N GLU A 372 -20.41 -31.28 5.19
CA GLU A 372 -21.44 -30.49 5.87
C GLU A 372 -20.85 -29.19 6.43
N LEU A 373 -19.66 -29.27 7.03
CA LEU A 373 -18.94 -28.10 7.54
C LEU A 373 -18.62 -27.09 6.41
N LEU A 374 -18.11 -27.56 5.28
CA LEU A 374 -17.81 -26.72 4.12
C LEU A 374 -19.10 -26.10 3.53
N GLN A 375 -20.16 -26.89 3.41
CA GLN A 375 -21.46 -26.39 2.94
C GLN A 375 -22.05 -25.35 3.89
N ALA A 376 -21.98 -25.58 5.20
CA ALA A 376 -22.43 -24.65 6.22
C ALA A 376 -21.68 -23.31 6.14
N TRP A 377 -20.34 -23.35 6.03
CA TRP A 377 -19.55 -22.12 5.87
C TRP A 377 -19.89 -21.38 4.58
N SER A 378 -20.01 -22.07 3.45
CA SER A 378 -20.39 -21.42 2.18
C SER A 378 -21.79 -20.77 2.26
N THR A 379 -22.72 -21.40 2.99
CA THR A 379 -24.08 -20.87 3.23
C THR A 379 -24.04 -19.66 4.15
N PHE A 380 -23.24 -19.73 5.20
CA PHE A 380 -22.99 -18.61 6.11
C PHE A 380 -22.46 -17.38 5.37
N ILE A 381 -21.42 -17.53 4.52
CA ILE A 381 -20.87 -16.42 3.73
C ILE A 381 -21.93 -15.77 2.83
N ARG A 382 -22.74 -16.57 2.15
CA ARG A 382 -23.84 -16.06 1.29
C ARG A 382 -24.92 -15.34 2.09
N THR A 383 -25.21 -15.81 3.30
CA THR A 383 -26.27 -15.28 4.16
C THR A 383 -25.85 -14.00 4.90
N MET A 384 -24.64 -13.99 5.46
CA MET A 384 -24.06 -12.83 6.15
C MET A 384 -23.72 -11.70 5.16
N ASP A 385 -23.39 -12.06 3.92
CA ASP A 385 -23.09 -11.17 2.81
C ASP A 385 -22.03 -10.08 3.15
N PRO A 386 -20.78 -10.46 3.47
CA PRO A 386 -19.73 -9.50 3.82
C PRO A 386 -19.30 -8.65 2.63
N ASP A 387 -18.99 -7.38 2.88
CA ASP A 387 -18.46 -6.44 1.89
C ASP A 387 -16.95 -6.60 1.72
N VAL A 388 -16.26 -6.76 2.85
CA VAL A 388 -14.80 -6.95 2.93
C VAL A 388 -14.52 -8.29 3.62
N ILE A 389 -13.66 -9.10 3.00
CA ILE A 389 -13.13 -10.33 3.59
C ILE A 389 -11.66 -10.10 3.90
N THR A 390 -11.29 -10.23 5.17
CA THR A 390 -9.93 -10.10 5.69
C THR A 390 -9.53 -11.38 6.44
N GLY A 391 -8.32 -11.37 6.99
CA GLY A 391 -7.66 -12.50 7.61
C GLY A 391 -6.14 -12.38 7.41
N TYR A 392 -5.40 -13.42 7.76
CA TYR A 392 -3.94 -13.43 7.64
C TYR A 392 -3.48 -14.59 6.76
N ASN A 393 -2.98 -14.29 5.55
CA ASN A 393 -2.56 -15.27 4.54
C ASN A 393 -3.71 -16.06 3.84
N ILE A 394 -4.93 -15.53 3.92
CA ILE A 394 -6.14 -16.10 3.27
C ILE A 394 -6.03 -16.28 1.76
N GLN A 395 -5.22 -15.45 1.09
CA GLN A 395 -5.08 -15.53 -0.37
C GLN A 395 -4.20 -16.71 -0.81
N ASN A 396 -3.14 -17.01 -0.05
CA ASN A 396 -2.17 -18.04 -0.45
C ASN A 396 -2.38 -19.38 0.25
N PHE A 397 -3.10 -19.40 1.38
CA PHE A 397 -3.40 -20.61 2.15
C PHE A 397 -4.90 -20.88 2.21
N ASP A 398 -5.67 -20.13 3.00
CA ASP A 398 -7.03 -20.53 3.42
C ASP A 398 -8.00 -20.74 2.25
N LEU A 399 -8.21 -19.72 1.41
CA LEU A 399 -9.16 -19.82 0.30
C LEU A 399 -8.74 -20.87 -0.75
N PRO A 400 -7.47 -20.92 -1.22
CA PRO A 400 -7.02 -22.00 -2.10
C PRO A 400 -7.17 -23.39 -1.47
N TYR A 401 -6.90 -23.54 -0.18
CA TYR A 401 -7.00 -24.81 0.53
C TYR A 401 -8.45 -25.28 0.58
N LEU A 402 -9.37 -24.42 1.04
CA LEU A 402 -10.80 -24.69 1.08
C LEU A 402 -11.38 -25.06 -0.30
N ILE A 403 -11.04 -24.31 -1.35
CA ILE A 403 -11.51 -24.58 -2.72
C ILE A 403 -10.97 -25.93 -3.22
N SER A 404 -9.70 -26.24 -2.98
CA SER A 404 -9.09 -27.49 -3.42
C SER A 404 -9.64 -28.68 -2.64
N ARG A 405 -9.84 -28.52 -1.31
CA ARG A 405 -10.42 -29.54 -0.45
C ARG A 405 -11.86 -29.87 -0.83
N ALA A 406 -12.68 -28.84 -1.08
CA ALA A 406 -14.04 -29.02 -1.57
C ALA A 406 -14.09 -29.75 -2.93
N GLN A 407 -13.10 -29.54 -3.80
CA GLN A 407 -12.99 -30.28 -5.07
C GLN A 407 -12.66 -31.77 -4.82
N THR A 408 -11.71 -32.06 -3.93
CA THR A 408 -11.35 -33.44 -3.53
C THR A 408 -12.56 -34.19 -2.98
N LEU A 409 -13.35 -33.54 -2.12
CA LEU A 409 -14.55 -34.10 -1.50
C LEU A 409 -15.81 -34.04 -2.38
N LYS A 410 -15.70 -33.50 -3.61
CA LYS A 410 -16.81 -33.35 -4.57
C LYS A 410 -17.97 -32.51 -4.03
N VAL A 411 -17.69 -31.50 -3.21
CA VAL A 411 -18.67 -30.52 -2.73
C VAL A 411 -18.87 -29.44 -3.80
N HIS A 412 -19.69 -29.75 -4.80
CA HIS A 412 -19.85 -28.92 -6.00
C HIS A 412 -20.44 -27.53 -5.74
N THR A 413 -21.18 -27.33 -4.64
CA THR A 413 -21.85 -26.07 -4.27
C THR A 413 -20.97 -25.11 -3.46
N PHE A 414 -19.80 -25.56 -2.99
CA PHE A 414 -18.89 -24.74 -2.20
C PHE A 414 -18.33 -23.50 -2.93
N PRO A 415 -17.82 -23.62 -4.18
CA PRO A 415 -17.03 -22.54 -4.80
C PRO A 415 -17.90 -21.41 -5.39
N PHE A 416 -19.10 -21.16 -4.86
CA PHE A 416 -19.97 -20.05 -5.24
C PHE A 416 -19.99 -19.02 -4.10
N LEU A 417 -18.85 -18.34 -3.91
CA LEU A 417 -18.59 -17.48 -2.75
C LEU A 417 -18.79 -15.98 -3.04
N GLY A 418 -18.85 -15.59 -4.32
CA GLY A 418 -19.12 -14.20 -4.75
C GLY A 418 -20.59 -13.78 -4.60
N ARG A 419 -20.91 -12.57 -5.07
CA ARG A 419 -22.30 -12.04 -5.10
C ARG A 419 -23.06 -12.35 -6.39
N VAL A 420 -22.38 -12.80 -7.44
CA VAL A 420 -23.01 -13.17 -8.72
C VAL A 420 -23.49 -14.61 -8.65
N SER A 421 -24.79 -14.82 -8.85
CA SER A 421 -25.37 -16.16 -8.86
C SER A 421 -24.80 -17.00 -10.00
N GLY A 422 -24.51 -18.28 -9.74
CA GLY A 422 -23.99 -19.21 -10.74
C GLY A 422 -22.54 -18.97 -11.20
N LEU A 423 -21.83 -17.97 -10.66
CA LEU A 423 -20.42 -17.73 -10.99
C LEU A 423 -19.48 -18.41 -9.99
N ARG A 424 -18.66 -19.35 -10.49
CA ARG A 424 -17.70 -20.09 -9.67
C ARG A 424 -16.44 -19.26 -9.38
N SER A 425 -16.00 -19.29 -8.13
CA SER A 425 -14.69 -18.81 -7.67
C SER A 425 -13.56 -19.72 -8.16
N ASN A 426 -12.60 -19.15 -8.87
CA ASN A 426 -11.44 -19.86 -9.40
C ASN A 426 -10.14 -19.31 -8.81
N ILE A 427 -9.17 -20.21 -8.62
CA ILE A 427 -7.81 -19.87 -8.19
C ILE A 427 -6.99 -19.51 -9.43
N ARG A 428 -6.29 -18.37 -9.39
CA ARG A 428 -5.37 -17.95 -10.45
C ARG A 428 -4.05 -17.51 -9.84
N ASP A 429 -2.95 -18.00 -10.39
CA ASP A 429 -1.63 -17.50 -10.02
C ASP A 429 -1.41 -16.09 -10.57
N SER A 430 -0.76 -15.25 -9.77
CA SER A 430 -0.47 -13.85 -10.09
C SER A 430 0.90 -13.48 -9.54
N SER A 431 1.77 -12.95 -10.40
CA SER A 431 3.07 -12.44 -10.01
C SER A 431 3.09 -10.92 -10.04
N PHE A 432 3.67 -10.31 -9.00
CA PHE A 432 3.90 -8.87 -8.92
C PHE A 432 5.39 -8.62 -8.69
N GLN A 433 5.96 -7.68 -9.44
CA GLN A 433 7.36 -7.31 -9.30
C GLN A 433 7.53 -5.80 -9.34
N SER A 434 8.25 -5.27 -8.35
CA SER A 434 8.72 -3.89 -8.35
C SER A 434 10.07 -3.78 -7.63
N LYS A 435 10.87 -2.74 -7.94
CA LYS A 435 12.11 -2.47 -7.19
C LYS A 435 11.84 -2.14 -5.71
N GLN A 436 10.66 -1.58 -5.39
CA GLN A 436 10.31 -1.14 -4.04
C GLN A 436 9.87 -2.29 -3.13
N THR A 437 9.11 -3.25 -3.66
CA THR A 437 8.51 -4.35 -2.90
C THR A 437 9.11 -5.72 -3.21
N GLY A 438 10.02 -5.82 -4.18
CA GLY A 438 10.54 -7.09 -4.70
C GLY A 438 9.55 -7.81 -5.62
N ARG A 439 9.90 -9.05 -5.98
CA ARG A 439 9.02 -9.99 -6.69
C ARG A 439 8.28 -10.86 -5.68
N ARG A 440 6.98 -11.03 -5.88
CA ARG A 440 6.11 -11.91 -5.10
C ARG A 440 5.17 -12.64 -6.04
N ASP A 441 5.08 -13.95 -5.83
CA ASP A 441 4.12 -14.80 -6.52
C ASP A 441 3.01 -15.11 -5.50
N SER A 442 1.76 -14.91 -5.92
CA SER A 442 0.57 -14.94 -5.06
C SER A 442 -0.57 -15.63 -5.79
N LYS A 443 -1.51 -16.20 -5.04
CA LYS A 443 -2.76 -16.74 -5.58
C LYS A 443 -3.87 -15.71 -5.42
N VAL A 444 -4.75 -15.63 -6.42
CA VAL A 444 -5.94 -14.78 -6.40
C VAL A 444 -7.16 -15.68 -6.56
N VAL A 445 -8.14 -15.52 -5.68
CA VAL A 445 -9.43 -16.19 -5.77
C VAL A 445 -10.48 -15.18 -6.22
N SER A 446 -11.22 -15.49 -7.29
CA SER A 446 -12.24 -14.58 -7.81
C SER A 446 -13.49 -14.58 -6.91
N MET A 447 -13.81 -13.43 -6.30
CA MET A 447 -15.02 -13.21 -5.49
C MET A 447 -15.73 -11.92 -5.91
N VAL A 448 -16.33 -11.92 -7.10
CA VAL A 448 -16.98 -10.73 -7.67
C VAL A 448 -18.04 -10.17 -6.71
N GLY A 449 -17.94 -8.88 -6.41
CA GLY A 449 -18.79 -8.12 -5.50
C GLY A 449 -18.29 -8.04 -4.06
N ARG A 450 -17.14 -8.65 -3.73
CA ARG A 450 -16.53 -8.65 -2.40
C ARG A 450 -15.06 -8.26 -2.48
N VAL A 451 -14.62 -7.35 -1.61
CA VAL A 451 -13.22 -6.91 -1.57
C VAL A 451 -12.42 -7.80 -0.63
N GLN A 452 -11.30 -8.36 -1.09
CA GLN A 452 -10.38 -9.13 -0.25
C GLN A 452 -9.24 -8.24 0.25
N MET A 453 -9.04 -8.17 1.57
CA MET A 453 -7.95 -7.43 2.22
C MET A 453 -7.14 -8.36 3.12
N ASP A 454 -6.20 -9.09 2.55
CA ASP A 454 -5.30 -9.97 3.31
C ASP A 454 -4.24 -9.14 4.06
N MET A 455 -4.27 -9.19 5.39
CA MET A 455 -3.40 -8.38 6.24
C MET A 455 -1.92 -8.72 6.07
N LEU A 456 -1.57 -9.96 5.69
CA LEU A 456 -0.18 -10.29 5.38
C LEU A 456 0.31 -9.50 4.16
N GLN A 457 -0.52 -9.40 3.11
CA GLN A 457 -0.17 -8.65 1.90
C GLN A 457 -0.07 -7.14 2.17
N VAL A 458 -0.96 -6.60 3.01
CA VAL A 458 -0.89 -5.20 3.44
C VAL A 458 0.42 -4.94 4.18
N LEU A 459 0.73 -5.74 5.19
CA LEU A 459 1.95 -5.56 6.00
C LEU A 459 3.23 -5.72 5.19
N LEU A 460 3.29 -6.69 4.25
CA LEU A 460 4.43 -6.89 3.36
C LEU A 460 4.67 -5.73 2.38
N ARG A 461 3.67 -4.89 2.14
CA ARG A 461 3.76 -3.72 1.25
C ARG A 461 4.08 -2.44 2.01
N GLU A 462 3.44 -2.22 3.14
CA GLU A 462 3.54 -0.97 3.89
C GLU A 462 4.67 -0.98 4.93
N TYR A 463 4.96 -2.14 5.54
CA TYR A 463 5.90 -2.24 6.65
C TYR A 463 7.17 -3.01 6.28
N LYS A 464 8.26 -2.70 7.00
CA LYS A 464 9.57 -3.33 6.85
C LYS A 464 9.97 -4.01 8.15
N LEU A 465 9.36 -5.17 8.43
CA LEU A 465 9.56 -5.95 9.65
C LEU A 465 10.63 -7.04 9.49
N ARG A 466 11.12 -7.59 10.61
CA ARG A 466 12.05 -8.74 10.63
C ARG A 466 11.32 -10.07 10.41
N SER A 467 10.17 -10.23 11.05
CA SER A 467 9.26 -11.37 10.88
C SER A 467 7.87 -10.86 10.50
N TYR A 468 7.16 -11.64 9.68
CA TYR A 468 5.77 -11.40 9.28
C TYR A 468 4.86 -12.55 9.71
N THR A 469 5.22 -13.31 10.74
CA THR A 469 4.27 -14.25 11.36
C THR A 469 3.20 -13.48 12.12
N LEU A 470 1.97 -14.01 12.17
CA LEU A 470 0.85 -13.35 12.88
C LEU A 470 1.21 -13.04 14.34
N ASN A 471 1.90 -13.95 15.03
CA ASN A 471 2.39 -13.71 16.39
C ASN A 471 3.35 -12.51 16.49
N ALA A 472 4.34 -12.42 15.58
CA ALA A 472 5.33 -11.36 15.64
C ALA A 472 4.73 -9.98 15.34
N VAL A 473 3.80 -9.90 14.38
CA VAL A 473 3.13 -8.64 14.04
C VAL A 473 2.09 -8.25 15.08
N SER A 474 1.39 -9.22 15.67
CA SER A 474 0.48 -8.99 16.79
C SER A 474 1.26 -8.54 18.02
N PHE A 475 2.42 -9.09 18.33
CA PHE A 475 3.23 -8.58 19.43
C PHE A 475 3.73 -7.15 19.13
N HIS A 476 4.21 -6.90 17.91
CA HIS A 476 4.78 -5.61 17.53
C HIS A 476 3.77 -4.46 17.52
N PHE A 477 2.56 -4.70 17.00
CA PHE A 477 1.53 -3.67 16.90
C PHE A 477 0.50 -3.75 18.01
N LEU A 478 0.13 -4.97 18.42
CA LEU A 478 -0.83 -5.37 19.46
C LEU A 478 -0.36 -5.11 20.89
N GLY A 479 0.88 -5.48 21.17
CA GLY A 479 1.33 -5.87 22.50
C GLY A 479 0.86 -7.27 22.91
N GLU A 480 0.22 -8.02 22.00
CA GLU A 480 -0.41 -9.30 22.31
C GLU A 480 0.34 -10.48 21.69
N GLN A 481 0.36 -11.60 22.41
CA GLN A 481 0.89 -12.85 21.90
C GLN A 481 -0.26 -13.84 21.67
N LYS A 482 -0.09 -14.68 20.65
CA LYS A 482 -0.99 -15.83 20.46
C LYS A 482 -0.57 -16.98 21.38
N GLU A 483 -1.52 -17.83 21.74
CA GLU A 483 -1.18 -19.11 22.38
C GLU A 483 -0.36 -19.97 21.41
N ASP A 484 0.76 -20.54 21.88
CA ASP A 484 1.62 -21.35 21.02
C ASP A 484 1.08 -22.78 20.89
N VAL A 485 0.23 -22.99 19.89
CA VAL A 485 -0.22 -24.34 19.49
C VAL A 485 0.62 -24.80 18.31
N GLN A 486 1.55 -25.73 18.56
CA GLN A 486 2.34 -26.33 17.48
C GLN A 486 1.46 -27.17 16.56
N HIS A 487 1.67 -27.06 15.25
CA HIS A 487 0.89 -27.78 14.23
C HIS A 487 0.87 -29.31 14.42
N SER A 488 1.93 -29.87 15.03
CA SER A 488 2.03 -31.32 15.32
C SER A 488 1.02 -31.81 16.35
N ILE A 489 0.50 -30.92 17.20
CA ILE A 489 -0.40 -31.22 18.32
C ILE A 489 -1.87 -31.01 17.92
N ILE A 490 -2.15 -30.22 16.86
CA ILE A 490 -3.52 -29.94 16.38
C ILE A 490 -4.29 -31.23 16.10
N THR A 491 -3.66 -32.20 15.43
CA THR A 491 -4.27 -33.50 15.14
C THR A 491 -4.58 -34.29 16.41
N ASP A 492 -3.70 -34.21 17.43
CA ASP A 492 -3.90 -34.90 18.70
C ASP A 492 -5.02 -34.22 19.53
N LEU A 493 -5.13 -32.88 19.50
CA LEU A 493 -6.23 -32.13 20.13
C LEU A 493 -7.58 -32.40 19.48
N GLN A 494 -7.61 -32.50 18.15
CA GLN A 494 -8.82 -32.81 17.41
C GLN A 494 -9.36 -34.22 17.73
N ASN A 495 -8.45 -35.19 17.83
CA ASN A 495 -8.75 -36.59 18.14
C ASN A 495 -9.01 -36.86 19.64
N GLY A 496 -8.81 -35.86 20.50
CA GLY A 496 -9.14 -35.92 21.91
C GLY A 496 -10.65 -35.79 22.19
N ASN A 497 -10.98 -35.05 23.24
CA ASN A 497 -12.36 -34.82 23.67
C ASN A 497 -12.92 -33.48 23.18
N ASP A 498 -14.15 -33.17 23.58
CA ASP A 498 -14.83 -31.92 23.28
C ASP A 498 -14.13 -30.68 23.87
N GLN A 499 -13.48 -30.81 25.03
CA GLN A 499 -12.69 -29.75 25.68
C GLN A 499 -11.38 -29.46 24.96
N THR A 500 -10.67 -30.48 24.44
CA THR A 500 -9.48 -30.25 23.62
C THR A 500 -9.83 -29.57 22.30
N ARG A 501 -10.97 -29.94 21.69
CA ARG A 501 -11.52 -29.23 20.52
C ARG A 501 -11.97 -27.81 20.84
N ARG A 502 -12.51 -27.56 22.05
CA ARG A 502 -12.84 -26.22 22.53
C ARG A 502 -11.61 -25.34 22.64
N ARG A 503 -10.50 -25.85 23.20
CA ARG A 503 -9.21 -25.12 23.22
C ARG A 503 -8.75 -24.76 21.81
N LEU A 504 -8.81 -25.70 20.87
CA LEU A 504 -8.46 -25.46 19.47
C LEU A 504 -9.37 -24.38 18.83
N ALA A 505 -10.67 -24.41 19.12
CA ALA A 505 -11.62 -23.42 18.61
C ALA A 505 -11.39 -22.02 19.20
N VAL A 506 -11.01 -21.91 20.47
CA VAL A 506 -10.61 -20.63 21.08
C VAL A 506 -9.33 -20.09 20.42
N TYR A 507 -8.35 -20.97 20.15
CA TYR A 507 -7.14 -20.62 19.43
C TYR A 507 -7.46 -20.09 18.01
N CYS A 508 -8.26 -20.82 17.24
CA CYS A 508 -8.66 -20.41 15.88
C CYS A 508 -9.53 -19.13 15.89
N LEU A 509 -10.41 -18.94 16.88
CA LEU A 509 -11.14 -17.67 17.07
C LEU A 509 -10.21 -16.49 17.34
N LYS A 510 -9.13 -16.69 18.13
CA LYS A 510 -8.12 -15.65 18.38
C LYS A 510 -7.35 -15.31 17.10
N ASP A 511 -6.92 -16.32 16.34
CA ASP A 511 -6.21 -16.12 15.07
C ASP A 511 -7.12 -15.47 14.00
N ALA A 512 -8.43 -15.73 14.01
CA ALA A 512 -9.40 -14.99 13.19
C ALA A 512 -9.67 -13.56 13.68
N PHE A 513 -9.51 -13.26 14.98
CA PHE A 513 -9.78 -11.94 15.56
C PHE A 513 -8.61 -10.95 15.40
N LEU A 514 -7.37 -11.42 15.56
CA LEU A 514 -6.17 -10.57 15.48
C LEU A 514 -6.07 -9.76 14.16
N PRO A 515 -6.42 -10.29 12.97
CA PRO A 515 -6.42 -9.53 11.73
C PRO A 515 -7.42 -8.37 11.72
N LEU A 516 -8.61 -8.51 12.34
CA LEU A 516 -9.56 -7.40 12.47
C LEU A 516 -8.96 -6.28 13.30
N ARG A 517 -8.39 -6.62 14.47
CA ARG A 517 -7.76 -5.63 15.33
C ARG A 517 -6.58 -4.94 14.67
N LEU A 518 -5.78 -5.68 13.89
CA LEU A 518 -4.69 -5.09 13.11
C LEU A 518 -5.22 -4.17 12.01
N LEU A 519 -6.31 -4.55 11.32
CA LEU A 519 -6.97 -3.72 10.30
C LEU A 519 -7.42 -2.38 10.89
N GLU A 520 -8.02 -2.39 12.08
CA GLU A 520 -8.52 -1.23 12.81
C GLU A 520 -7.39 -0.38 13.41
N ARG A 521 -6.49 -0.99 14.21
CA ARG A 521 -5.32 -0.32 14.84
C ARG A 521 -4.46 0.41 13.81
N LEU A 522 -4.27 -0.17 12.63
CA LEU A 522 -3.45 0.39 11.55
C LEU A 522 -4.27 1.21 10.53
N MET A 523 -5.58 1.38 10.76
CA MET A 523 -6.51 2.17 9.93
C MET A 523 -6.45 1.79 8.44
N VAL A 524 -6.24 0.50 8.15
CA VAL A 524 -5.92 0.03 6.79
C VAL A 524 -7.05 0.31 5.81
N LEU A 525 -8.28 0.01 6.21
CA LEU A 525 -9.45 0.18 5.34
C LEU A 525 -9.68 1.66 5.01
N VAL A 526 -9.63 2.53 6.04
CA VAL A 526 -9.79 3.99 5.88
C VAL A 526 -8.72 4.56 4.95
N ASN A 527 -7.45 4.23 5.20
CA ASN A 527 -6.32 4.69 4.38
C ASN A 527 -6.45 4.22 2.92
N ALA A 528 -6.93 2.99 2.70
CA ALA A 528 -7.16 2.45 1.37
C ALA A 528 -8.34 3.14 0.67
N MET A 529 -9.47 3.36 1.35
CA MET A 529 -10.62 4.06 0.78
C MET A 529 -10.25 5.51 0.37
N GLU A 530 -9.53 6.23 1.23
CA GLU A 530 -9.08 7.59 0.92
C GLU A 530 -8.08 7.63 -0.23
N MET A 531 -7.15 6.68 -0.29
CA MET A 531 -6.26 6.52 -1.44
C MET A 531 -7.05 6.26 -2.74
N ALA A 532 -8.09 5.44 -2.70
CA ALA A 532 -8.95 5.13 -3.85
C ALA A 532 -9.74 6.37 -4.32
N ARG A 533 -10.25 7.17 -3.38
CA ARG A 533 -10.93 8.46 -3.63
C ARG A 533 -9.99 9.49 -4.27
N VAL A 534 -8.81 9.71 -3.68
CA VAL A 534 -7.81 10.69 -4.13
C VAL A 534 -7.23 10.35 -5.50
N THR A 535 -7.01 9.07 -5.77
CA THR A 535 -6.39 8.62 -7.04
C THR A 535 -7.40 8.23 -8.11
N GLY A 536 -8.67 8.09 -7.74
CA GLY A 536 -9.75 7.73 -8.66
C GLY A 536 -9.59 6.33 -9.26
N VAL A 537 -9.08 5.37 -8.49
CA VAL A 537 -8.93 3.95 -8.88
C VAL A 537 -9.81 3.06 -7.98
N PRO A 538 -10.23 1.87 -8.45
CA PRO A 538 -10.99 0.92 -7.62
C PRO A 538 -10.21 0.46 -6.38
N LEU A 539 -10.92 0.15 -5.29
CA LEU A 539 -10.30 -0.26 -4.02
C LEU A 539 -9.40 -1.50 -4.19
N GLY A 540 -9.86 -2.52 -4.93
CA GLY A 540 -9.09 -3.74 -5.19
C GLY A 540 -7.78 -3.52 -5.97
N TYR A 541 -7.64 -2.42 -6.72
CA TYR A 541 -6.40 -2.08 -7.44
C TYR A 541 -5.30 -1.67 -6.47
N LEU A 542 -5.66 -1.14 -5.30
CA LEU A 542 -4.67 -0.72 -4.31
C LEU A 542 -3.88 -1.87 -3.73
N LEU A 543 -4.39 -3.10 -3.77
CA LEU A 543 -3.71 -4.30 -3.29
C LEU A 543 -3.01 -5.07 -4.42
N SER A 544 -3.63 -5.11 -5.60
CA SER A 544 -3.18 -5.93 -6.73
C SER A 544 -2.26 -5.19 -7.73
N ARG A 545 -2.26 -3.85 -7.72
CA ARG A 545 -1.47 -3.02 -8.67
C ARG A 545 -0.47 -2.11 -7.94
N GLY A 546 0.47 -1.57 -8.72
CA GLY A 546 1.49 -0.63 -8.25
C GLY A 546 1.05 0.84 -8.36
N GLN A 547 1.98 1.76 -8.10
CA GLN A 547 1.69 3.20 -8.08
C GLN A 547 1.32 3.80 -9.46
N GLN A 548 1.76 3.18 -10.56
CA GLN A 548 1.58 3.74 -11.91
C GLN A 548 0.11 3.95 -12.30
N VAL A 549 -0.78 3.00 -11.95
CA VAL A 549 -2.21 3.09 -12.34
C VAL A 549 -2.91 4.30 -11.70
N LYS A 550 -2.46 4.69 -10.51
CA LYS A 550 -2.98 5.86 -9.77
C LYS A 550 -2.67 7.16 -10.50
N VAL A 551 -1.40 7.33 -10.91
CA VAL A 551 -0.95 8.52 -11.64
C VAL A 551 -1.60 8.57 -13.02
N VAL A 552 -1.75 7.43 -13.70
CA VAL A 552 -2.44 7.36 -15.00
C VAL A 552 -3.90 7.78 -14.87
N SER A 553 -4.62 7.32 -13.84
CA SER A 553 -6.02 7.74 -13.61
C SER A 553 -6.12 9.25 -13.41
N GLN A 554 -5.28 9.83 -12.55
CA GLN A 554 -5.25 11.29 -12.32
C GLN A 554 -4.90 12.08 -13.59
N LEU A 555 -3.94 11.59 -14.38
CA LEU A 555 -3.51 12.22 -15.62
C LEU A 555 -4.62 12.20 -16.68
N LEU A 556 -5.34 11.09 -16.83
CA LEU A 556 -6.48 10.98 -17.76
C LEU A 556 -7.62 11.92 -17.40
N ARG A 557 -7.94 12.07 -16.10
CA ARG A 557 -8.98 13.00 -15.63
C ARG A 557 -8.65 14.45 -15.97
N GLN A 558 -7.41 14.88 -15.74
CA GLN A 558 -7.01 16.24 -16.09
C GLN A 558 -6.86 16.44 -17.60
N ALA A 559 -6.32 15.45 -18.32
CA ALA A 559 -6.22 15.52 -19.77
C ALA A 559 -7.60 15.67 -20.44
N MET A 560 -8.62 14.96 -19.94
CA MET A 560 -9.99 15.07 -20.44
C MET A 560 -10.56 16.49 -20.28
N ARG A 561 -10.28 17.17 -19.17
CA ARG A 561 -10.75 18.55 -18.91
C ARG A 561 -10.11 19.57 -19.85
N GLU A 562 -8.90 19.33 -20.32
CA GLU A 562 -8.20 20.17 -21.30
C GLU A 562 -8.37 19.70 -22.76
N GLY A 563 -9.16 18.66 -23.02
CA GLY A 563 -9.35 18.11 -24.37
C GLY A 563 -8.08 17.48 -24.97
N LEU A 564 -7.20 16.94 -24.11
CA LEU A 564 -5.93 16.31 -24.48
C LEU A 564 -6.04 14.78 -24.47
N LEU A 565 -5.32 14.12 -25.38
CA LEU A 565 -5.29 12.67 -25.50
C LEU A 565 -3.92 12.11 -25.10
N MET A 566 -3.93 11.07 -24.25
CA MET A 566 -2.72 10.36 -23.84
C MET A 566 -2.25 9.39 -24.95
N PRO A 567 -1.04 9.53 -25.49
CA PRO A 567 -0.52 8.61 -26.51
C PRO A 567 -0.14 7.27 -25.90
N VAL A 568 -0.09 6.24 -26.74
CA VAL A 568 0.51 4.96 -26.39
C VAL A 568 1.97 4.96 -26.80
N VAL A 569 2.88 5.05 -25.82
CA VAL A 569 4.32 5.03 -26.05
C VAL A 569 4.84 3.60 -25.91
N LYS A 570 5.66 3.14 -26.85
CA LYS A 570 6.38 1.86 -26.71
C LYS A 570 7.53 2.05 -25.74
N THR A 571 7.57 1.19 -24.72
CA THR A 571 8.69 1.12 -23.78
C THR A 571 9.79 0.25 -24.36
N GLU A 572 10.92 0.86 -24.67
CA GLU A 572 12.19 0.16 -24.90
C GLU A 572 13.10 0.48 -23.69
N GLY A 573 13.88 -0.50 -23.25
CA GLY A 573 14.77 -0.32 -22.10
C GLY A 573 15.76 0.81 -22.39
N GLY A 574 15.71 1.88 -21.60
CA GLY A 574 16.62 3.01 -21.70
C GLY A 574 17.83 2.86 -20.78
N GLU A 575 18.81 3.74 -20.94
CA GLU A 575 19.93 3.87 -20.00
C GLU A 575 19.48 4.54 -18.70
N ASP A 576 20.10 4.18 -17.56
CA ASP A 576 19.81 4.83 -16.29
C ASP A 576 20.29 6.29 -16.31
N TYR A 577 19.66 7.16 -15.51
CA TYR A 577 19.98 8.59 -15.51
C TYR A 577 20.61 9.05 -14.19
N THR A 578 21.33 10.17 -14.23
CA THR A 578 21.98 10.72 -13.04
C THR A 578 20.93 11.17 -12.01
N GLY A 579 20.96 10.52 -10.84
CA GLY A 579 20.08 10.81 -9.70
C GLY A 579 20.50 12.03 -8.87
N ALA A 580 20.10 12.03 -7.60
CA ALA A 580 20.40 13.11 -6.65
C ALA A 580 21.89 13.19 -6.26
N THR A 581 22.32 14.37 -5.81
CA THR A 581 23.65 14.58 -5.20
C THR A 581 23.60 14.34 -3.70
N VAL A 582 24.65 13.73 -3.17
CA VAL A 582 24.91 13.63 -1.72
C VAL A 582 26.19 14.42 -1.45
N ILE A 583 26.11 15.44 -0.59
CA ILE A 583 27.27 16.23 -0.18
C ILE A 583 28.20 15.33 0.63
N GLU A 584 29.51 15.38 0.34
CA GLU A 584 30.48 14.58 1.08
C GLU A 584 30.48 14.99 2.57
N PRO A 585 30.27 14.03 3.50
CA PRO A 585 30.19 14.34 4.91
C PRO A 585 31.57 14.70 5.47
N LEU A 586 31.59 15.75 6.29
CA LEU A 586 32.68 15.99 7.23
C LEU A 586 32.54 15.00 8.38
N LYS A 587 33.12 13.81 8.22
CA LYS A 587 32.97 12.69 9.15
C LYS A 587 33.51 13.05 10.54
N GLY A 588 32.76 12.69 11.57
CA GLY A 588 33.18 12.91 12.94
C GLY A 588 32.02 12.81 13.93
N TYR A 589 32.38 12.94 15.20
CA TYR A 589 31.46 13.17 16.30
C TYR A 589 31.35 14.68 16.54
N TYR A 590 30.14 15.20 16.50
CA TYR A 590 29.82 16.61 16.73
C TYR A 590 29.07 16.74 18.05
N ASP A 591 29.77 17.26 19.06
CA ASP A 591 29.18 17.60 20.37
C ASP A 591 28.48 18.97 20.37
N VAL A 592 28.44 19.61 19.20
CA VAL A 592 27.76 20.90 18.97
C VAL A 592 26.47 20.68 18.18
N PRO A 593 25.41 21.44 18.47
CA PRO A 593 24.17 21.44 17.71
C PRO A 593 24.36 21.58 16.19
N ILE A 594 23.77 20.65 15.43
CA ILE A 594 23.70 20.67 13.97
C ILE A 594 22.25 20.86 13.55
N ALA A 595 21.94 21.99 12.94
CA ALA A 595 20.60 22.27 12.42
C ALA A 595 20.40 21.58 11.06
N THR A 596 19.26 20.94 10.85
CA THR A 596 18.88 20.33 9.57
C THR A 596 17.80 21.16 8.91
N LEU A 597 18.07 21.61 7.69
CA LEU A 597 17.14 22.34 6.83
C LEU A 597 16.76 21.43 5.66
N ASP A 598 15.48 21.29 5.35
CA ASP A 598 14.97 20.36 4.33
C ASP A 598 13.94 21.05 3.41
N PHE A 599 13.95 20.70 2.13
CA PHE A 599 13.00 21.24 1.15
C PHE A 599 11.66 20.52 1.26
N SER A 600 10.57 21.26 1.48
CA SER A 600 9.26 20.64 1.56
C SER A 600 8.76 20.20 0.18
N SER A 601 8.65 18.88 0.01
CA SER A 601 8.22 18.23 -1.25
C SER A 601 9.07 18.67 -2.44
N LEU A 602 10.41 18.57 -2.33
CA LEU A 602 11.38 19.08 -3.31
C LEU A 602 10.99 18.83 -4.78
N TYR A 603 10.80 17.57 -5.18
CA TYR A 603 10.54 17.22 -6.58
C TYR A 603 9.20 17.74 -7.10
N PRO A 604 8.06 17.55 -6.39
CA PRO A 604 6.82 18.25 -6.73
C PRO A 604 6.99 19.77 -6.88
N SER A 605 7.71 20.41 -5.96
CA SER A 605 7.93 21.86 -5.96
C SER A 605 8.76 22.32 -7.17
N ILE A 606 9.81 21.58 -7.56
CA ILE A 606 10.58 21.84 -8.79
C ILE A 606 9.69 21.73 -10.03
N MET A 607 8.89 20.67 -10.12
CA MET A 607 8.01 20.45 -11.28
C MET A 607 7.00 21.59 -11.46
N MET A 608 6.43 22.09 -10.36
CA MET A 608 5.51 23.22 -10.37
C MET A 608 6.21 24.55 -10.70
N ALA A 609 7.29 24.88 -9.98
CA ALA A 609 7.96 26.18 -10.10
C ALA A 609 8.53 26.45 -11.50
N HIS A 610 8.96 25.39 -12.19
CA HIS A 610 9.56 25.47 -13.52
C HIS A 610 8.62 24.96 -14.63
N ASN A 611 7.36 24.66 -14.32
CA ASN A 611 6.34 24.21 -15.28
C ASN A 611 6.71 22.93 -16.08
N LEU A 612 7.32 21.94 -15.43
CA LEU A 612 7.77 20.69 -16.09
C LEU A 612 6.58 19.74 -16.30
N CYS A 613 6.27 19.45 -17.57
CA CYS A 613 5.18 18.55 -17.94
C CYS A 613 5.41 17.94 -19.32
N TYR A 614 4.76 16.79 -19.58
CA TYR A 614 4.64 16.22 -20.92
C TYR A 614 4.14 17.25 -21.95
N THR A 615 3.19 18.10 -21.58
CA THR A 615 2.53 19.08 -22.46
C THR A 615 3.31 20.37 -22.67
N THR A 616 4.39 20.58 -21.91
CA THR A 616 5.21 21.80 -21.96
C THR A 616 6.63 21.53 -22.48
N LEU A 617 7.01 20.27 -22.62
CA LEU A 617 8.29 19.84 -23.19
C LEU A 617 8.41 20.27 -24.66
N LEU A 618 9.46 21.02 -25.00
CA LEU A 618 9.80 21.36 -26.37
C LEU A 618 10.73 20.31 -26.96
N ARG A 619 10.45 19.90 -28.20
CA ARG A 619 11.41 19.09 -28.95
C ARG A 619 12.57 19.98 -29.42
N PRO A 620 13.78 19.43 -29.60
CA PRO A 620 14.89 20.18 -30.18
C PRO A 620 14.49 20.82 -31.52
N GLY A 621 14.73 22.14 -31.65
CA GLY A 621 14.35 22.90 -32.84
C GLY A 621 12.90 23.41 -32.88
N ALA A 622 12.05 23.04 -31.91
CA ALA A 622 10.64 23.45 -31.89
C ALA A 622 10.48 24.92 -31.50
N ALA A 623 11.30 25.43 -30.59
CA ALA A 623 11.27 26.84 -30.19
C ALA A 623 11.44 27.78 -31.39
N GLN A 624 12.42 27.49 -32.25
CA GLN A 624 12.69 28.28 -33.47
C GLN A 624 11.55 28.18 -34.48
N LYS A 625 11.00 26.97 -34.69
CA LYS A 625 9.88 26.74 -35.63
C LYS A 625 8.59 27.44 -35.20
N LEU A 626 8.35 27.52 -33.89
CA LEU A 626 7.18 28.17 -33.32
C LEU A 626 7.39 29.68 -33.11
N GLY A 627 8.59 30.20 -33.37
CA GLY A 627 8.92 31.61 -33.15
C GLY A 627 8.85 32.02 -31.68
N LEU A 628 9.15 31.11 -30.76
CA LEU A 628 9.13 31.41 -29.32
C LEU A 628 10.32 32.29 -28.93
N THR A 629 10.06 33.33 -28.15
CA THR A 629 11.07 34.23 -27.62
C THR A 629 11.76 33.63 -26.38
N GLU A 630 12.96 34.11 -26.02
CA GLU A 630 13.71 33.60 -24.87
C GLU A 630 12.98 33.76 -23.53
N ASP A 631 12.05 34.72 -23.42
CA ASP A 631 11.22 34.90 -22.24
C ASP A 631 10.06 33.90 -22.16
N GLN A 632 9.74 33.16 -23.22
CA GLN A 632 8.61 32.23 -23.31
C GLN A 632 8.96 30.78 -22.98
N PHE A 633 10.24 30.43 -22.91
CA PHE A 633 10.71 29.10 -22.50
C PHE A 633 11.86 29.19 -21.50
N ILE A 634 12.20 28.05 -20.89
CA ILE A 634 13.37 27.88 -20.04
C ILE A 634 14.22 26.75 -20.58
N LYS A 635 15.52 26.80 -20.27
CA LYS A 635 16.45 25.69 -20.48
C LYS A 635 16.83 25.09 -19.13
N THR A 636 16.72 23.77 -19.01
CA THR A 636 17.03 23.06 -17.76
C THR A 636 18.53 22.81 -17.63
N PRO A 637 19.04 22.44 -16.44
CA PRO A 637 20.44 22.12 -16.24
C PRO A 637 20.95 20.94 -17.10
N THR A 638 20.04 20.09 -17.59
CA THR A 638 20.36 18.97 -18.50
C THR A 638 20.32 19.36 -19.96
N GLY A 639 19.80 20.56 -20.28
CA GLY A 639 19.77 21.12 -21.63
C GLY A 639 18.41 21.04 -22.31
N ASP A 640 17.41 20.43 -21.67
CA ASP A 640 16.04 20.33 -22.19
C ASP A 640 15.33 21.69 -22.15
N GLU A 641 14.37 21.88 -23.06
CA GLU A 641 13.63 23.14 -23.19
C GLU A 641 12.15 22.94 -22.81
N PHE A 642 11.60 23.82 -21.99
CA PHE A 642 10.19 23.79 -21.57
C PHE A 642 9.55 25.17 -21.70
N VAL A 643 8.32 25.23 -22.20
CA VAL A 643 7.57 26.50 -22.26
C VAL A 643 7.19 26.98 -20.86
N LYS A 644 7.21 28.30 -20.65
CA LYS A 644 6.76 28.92 -19.39
C LYS A 644 5.24 28.91 -19.28
N THR A 645 4.76 29.11 -18.06
CA THR A 645 3.33 29.18 -17.72
C THR A 645 2.58 30.28 -18.49
N SER A 646 3.27 31.34 -18.94
CA SER A 646 2.70 32.40 -19.79
C SER A 646 2.22 31.89 -21.15
N VAL A 647 2.77 30.78 -21.64
CA VAL A 647 2.38 30.16 -22.93
C VAL A 647 1.41 29.00 -22.72
N ARG A 648 1.72 28.09 -21.79
CA ARG A 648 0.87 26.95 -21.43
C ARG A 648 1.16 26.51 -20.00
N LYS A 649 0.13 26.32 -19.19
CA LYS A 649 0.24 25.67 -17.88
C LYS A 649 0.26 24.15 -18.07
N GLY A 650 1.27 23.47 -17.52
CA GLY A 650 1.39 22.02 -17.61
C GLY A 650 0.33 21.27 -16.79
N LEU A 651 -0.03 20.06 -17.24
CA LEU A 651 -0.95 19.16 -16.52
C LEU A 651 -0.35 18.64 -15.20
N LEU A 652 0.93 18.26 -15.18
CA LEU A 652 1.57 17.73 -13.98
C LEU A 652 1.64 18.78 -12.86
N PRO A 653 2.05 20.05 -13.12
CA PRO A 653 1.91 21.13 -12.14
C PRO A 653 0.49 21.27 -11.59
N GLN A 654 -0.54 21.24 -12.43
CA GLN A 654 -1.94 21.34 -11.97
C GLN A 654 -2.37 20.16 -11.09
N ILE A 655 -1.97 18.94 -11.44
CA ILE A 655 -2.21 17.75 -10.59
C ILE A 655 -1.55 17.93 -9.23
N LEU A 656 -0.29 18.36 -9.20
CA LEU A 656 0.47 18.56 -7.98
C LEU A 656 -0.11 19.68 -7.12
N GLU A 657 -0.47 20.81 -7.71
CA GLU A 657 -1.16 21.92 -7.04
C GLU A 657 -2.47 21.45 -6.39
N ASN A 658 -3.28 20.68 -7.13
CA ASN A 658 -4.55 20.14 -6.63
C ASN A 658 -4.32 19.16 -5.46
N LEU A 659 -3.34 18.25 -5.57
CA LEU A 659 -3.01 17.30 -4.52
C LEU A 659 -2.48 18.00 -3.25
N LEU A 660 -1.59 18.98 -3.39
CA LEU A 660 -1.00 19.70 -2.26
C LEU A 660 -2.01 20.65 -1.61
N SER A 661 -2.84 21.33 -2.40
CA SER A 661 -3.92 22.18 -1.90
C SER A 661 -4.97 21.36 -1.15
N ALA A 662 -5.40 20.22 -1.70
CA ALA A 662 -6.29 19.29 -1.02
C ALA A 662 -5.66 18.75 0.28
N ARG A 663 -4.34 18.50 0.29
CA ARG A 663 -3.64 18.05 1.50
C ARG A 663 -3.63 19.12 2.58
N LYS A 664 -3.42 20.38 2.18
CA LYS A 664 -3.45 21.52 3.10
C LYS A 664 -4.84 21.68 3.73
N ARG A 665 -5.92 21.56 2.94
CA ARG A 665 -7.31 21.56 3.45
C ARG A 665 -7.57 20.40 4.41
N ALA A 666 -7.22 19.17 4.02
CA ALA A 666 -7.39 18.00 4.88
C ALA A 666 -6.66 18.13 6.23
N LYS A 667 -5.44 18.70 6.25
CA LYS A 667 -4.71 18.98 7.50
C LYS A 667 -5.38 20.06 8.36
N ALA A 668 -5.95 21.09 7.73
CA ALA A 668 -6.65 22.15 8.44
C ALA A 668 -7.95 21.64 9.07
N GLU A 669 -8.72 20.85 8.33
CA GLU A 669 -9.92 20.16 8.82
C GLU A 669 -9.57 19.20 9.96
N LEU A 670 -8.51 18.39 9.80
CA LEU A 670 -8.03 17.46 10.84
C LEU A 670 -7.66 18.17 12.15
N ALA A 671 -7.18 19.40 12.10
CA ALA A 671 -6.83 20.17 13.29
C ALA A 671 -8.06 20.62 14.09
N GLN A 672 -9.23 20.73 13.45
CA GLN A 672 -10.49 21.20 14.05
C GLN A 672 -11.46 20.07 14.39
N GLU A 673 -11.36 18.93 13.70
CA GLU A 673 -12.29 17.80 13.86
C GLU A 673 -12.13 17.10 15.22
N THR A 674 -13.24 16.80 15.88
CA THR A 674 -13.25 16.11 17.18
C THR A 674 -13.69 14.66 17.08
N ASP A 675 -14.52 14.31 16.09
CA ASP A 675 -15.02 12.94 15.93
C ASP A 675 -13.89 11.96 15.58
N PRO A 676 -13.65 10.90 16.38
CA PRO A 676 -12.53 9.98 16.17
C PRO A 676 -12.52 9.34 14.77
N LEU A 677 -13.68 8.92 14.26
CA LEU A 677 -13.77 8.28 12.94
C LEU A 677 -13.48 9.27 11.82
N ARG A 678 -14.04 10.49 11.88
CA ARG A 678 -13.73 11.54 10.89
C ARG A 678 -12.28 12.00 10.95
N ARG A 679 -11.67 12.11 12.14
CA ARG A 679 -10.23 12.39 12.30
C ARG A 679 -9.39 11.33 11.59
N GLN A 680 -9.74 10.06 11.78
CA GLN A 680 -9.07 8.95 11.10
C GLN A 680 -9.18 9.05 9.57
N VAL A 681 -10.36 9.37 9.05
CA VAL A 681 -10.59 9.59 7.61
C VAL A 681 -9.75 10.76 7.09
N LEU A 682 -9.69 11.88 7.81
CA LEU A 682 -8.93 13.05 7.41
C LEU A 682 -7.41 12.82 7.44
N ASP A 683 -6.91 12.07 8.43
CA ASP A 683 -5.49 11.70 8.46
C ASP A 683 -5.13 10.73 7.32
N GLY A 684 -5.97 9.72 7.07
CA GLY A 684 -5.81 8.83 5.93
C GLY A 684 -5.79 9.58 4.59
N ARG A 685 -6.67 10.59 4.45
CA ARG A 685 -6.72 11.47 3.29
C ARG A 685 -5.43 12.28 3.11
N GLN A 686 -4.90 12.93 4.15
CA GLN A 686 -3.68 13.73 4.00
C GLN A 686 -2.44 12.86 3.69
N LEU A 687 -2.37 11.65 4.23
CA LEU A 687 -1.33 10.67 3.90
C LEU A 687 -1.45 10.22 2.44
N ALA A 688 -2.66 9.89 1.98
CA ALA A 688 -2.90 9.48 0.61
C ALA A 688 -2.51 10.56 -0.42
N LEU A 689 -2.84 11.81 -0.12
CA LEU A 689 -2.47 12.96 -0.94
C LEU A 689 -0.94 13.16 -0.99
N LYS A 690 -0.25 13.02 0.14
CA LYS A 690 1.22 13.08 0.21
C LYS A 690 1.88 12.01 -0.66
N VAL A 691 1.47 10.75 -0.50
CA VAL A 691 2.03 9.62 -1.25
C VAL A 691 1.77 9.76 -2.74
N SER A 692 0.57 10.22 -3.13
CA SER A 692 0.22 10.47 -4.53
C SER A 692 1.10 11.54 -5.15
N ALA A 693 1.30 12.68 -4.48
CA ALA A 693 2.14 13.77 -4.98
C ALA A 693 3.60 13.31 -5.21
N ASN A 694 4.17 12.56 -4.26
CA ASN A 694 5.53 12.03 -4.39
C ASN A 694 5.67 10.99 -5.52
N SER A 695 4.59 10.30 -5.87
CA SER A 695 4.59 9.26 -6.91
C SER A 695 4.58 9.84 -8.33
N VAL A 696 4.14 11.09 -8.53
CA VAL A 696 4.05 11.73 -9.86
C VAL A 696 5.42 11.83 -10.54
N TYR A 697 6.45 12.28 -9.81
CA TYR A 697 7.83 12.30 -10.33
C TYR A 697 8.34 10.89 -10.68
N GLY A 698 8.11 9.93 -9.79
CA GLY A 698 8.57 8.54 -10.02
C GLY A 698 7.92 7.91 -11.25
N PHE A 699 6.72 8.35 -11.64
CA PHE A 699 6.03 7.90 -12.84
C PHE A 699 6.72 8.38 -14.13
N THR A 700 7.21 9.63 -14.19
CA THR A 700 7.88 10.14 -15.40
C THR A 700 9.21 9.40 -15.66
N GLY A 701 9.92 9.00 -14.60
CA GLY A 701 11.22 8.31 -14.69
C GLY A 701 11.12 6.79 -14.85
N ALA A 702 9.93 6.21 -14.83
CA ALA A 702 9.73 4.77 -14.91
C ALA A 702 9.80 4.27 -16.37
N GLN A 703 11.00 3.89 -16.81
CA GLN A 703 11.27 3.35 -18.17
C GLN A 703 10.39 2.15 -18.53
N VAL A 704 10.14 1.26 -17.55
CA VAL A 704 9.15 0.19 -17.66
C VAL A 704 7.83 0.72 -17.09
N GLY A 705 7.07 1.44 -17.92
CA GLY A 705 5.82 2.09 -17.52
C GLY A 705 4.92 2.46 -18.68
N LYS A 706 3.75 3.06 -18.40
CA LYS A 706 2.80 3.42 -19.48
C LYS A 706 3.19 4.68 -20.26
N LEU A 707 3.98 5.59 -19.66
CA LEU A 707 4.32 6.88 -20.27
C LEU A 707 5.65 7.46 -19.71
N PRO A 708 6.81 6.81 -19.98
CA PRO A 708 8.10 7.36 -19.57
C PRO A 708 8.42 8.69 -20.29
N CYS A 709 9.04 9.62 -19.57
CA CYS A 709 9.66 10.83 -20.10
C CYS A 709 10.87 11.18 -19.22
N LEU A 710 12.04 10.71 -19.64
CA LEU A 710 13.28 10.81 -18.87
C LEU A 710 13.78 12.25 -18.82
N GLU A 711 13.48 13.05 -19.83
CA GLU A 711 13.81 14.47 -19.94
C GLU A 711 13.28 15.25 -18.73
N ILE A 712 12.04 14.96 -18.31
CA ILE A 712 11.45 15.55 -17.10
C ILE A 712 12.22 15.10 -15.86
N SER A 713 12.46 13.80 -15.70
CA SER A 713 13.13 13.27 -14.49
C SER A 713 14.57 13.76 -14.36
N GLN A 714 15.32 13.79 -15.47
CA GLN A 714 16.67 14.33 -15.56
C GLN A 714 16.71 15.82 -15.24
N SER A 715 15.75 16.58 -15.76
CA SER A 715 15.62 18.01 -15.45
C SER A 715 15.31 18.26 -13.97
N VAL A 716 14.40 17.48 -13.37
CA VAL A 716 14.07 17.57 -11.94
C VAL A 716 15.30 17.28 -11.08
N THR A 717 16.04 16.20 -11.36
CA THR A 717 17.26 15.91 -10.60
C THR A 717 18.36 16.95 -10.85
N GLY A 718 18.46 17.48 -12.08
CA GLY A 718 19.35 18.58 -12.43
C GLY A 718 19.11 19.83 -11.58
N PHE A 719 17.85 20.28 -11.49
CA PHE A 719 17.48 21.41 -10.62
C PHE A 719 17.75 21.08 -9.15
N GLY A 720 17.41 19.88 -8.68
CA GLY A 720 17.68 19.46 -7.29
C GLY A 720 19.16 19.57 -6.93
N ARG A 721 20.06 19.13 -7.82
CA ARG A 721 21.52 19.26 -7.62
C ARG A 721 21.99 20.72 -7.58
N GLN A 722 21.46 21.57 -8.44
CA GLN A 722 21.79 23.00 -8.45
C GLN A 722 21.30 23.70 -7.18
N MET A 723 20.09 23.37 -6.73
CA MET A 723 19.46 23.98 -5.56
C MET A 723 20.18 23.64 -4.25
N ILE A 724 20.58 22.37 -4.05
CA ILE A 724 21.29 21.97 -2.83
C ILE A 724 22.69 22.60 -2.75
N GLU A 725 23.41 22.69 -3.87
CA GLU A 725 24.72 23.36 -3.91
C GLU A 725 24.57 24.87 -3.67
N ARG A 726 23.57 25.51 -4.28
CA ARG A 726 23.27 26.93 -4.03
C ARG A 726 22.90 27.16 -2.56
N THR A 727 22.10 26.27 -1.96
CA THR A 727 21.72 26.35 -0.54
C THR A 727 22.95 26.30 0.37
N LYS A 728 23.86 25.36 0.12
CA LYS A 728 25.14 25.26 0.82
C LYS A 728 25.93 26.57 0.72
N GLN A 729 26.09 27.11 -0.48
CA GLN A 729 26.85 28.35 -0.71
C GLN A 729 26.21 29.55 -0.01
N LEU A 730 24.89 29.68 -0.06
CA LEU A 730 24.14 30.76 0.59
C LEU A 730 24.30 30.71 2.12
N VAL A 731 24.18 29.52 2.73
CA VAL A 731 24.34 29.36 4.18
C VAL A 731 25.77 29.66 4.61
N GLU A 732 26.77 29.10 3.93
CA GLU A 732 28.19 29.30 4.31
C GLU A 732 28.70 30.72 4.06
N SER A 733 28.09 31.49 3.15
CA SER A 733 28.48 32.88 2.86
C SER A 733 27.78 33.91 3.73
N LYS A 734 26.52 33.70 4.12
CA LYS A 734 25.78 34.63 4.98
C LYS A 734 26.20 34.54 6.44
N TYR A 735 26.24 33.34 6.99
CA TYR A 735 26.44 33.12 8.42
C TYR A 735 27.94 33.06 8.76
N THR A 736 28.59 34.22 8.70
CA THR A 736 30.04 34.39 8.90
C THR A 736 30.36 35.46 9.94
N VAL A 737 31.57 35.43 10.49
CA VAL A 737 32.08 36.44 11.42
C VAL A 737 32.14 37.83 10.80
N GLU A 738 32.43 37.92 9.50
CA GLU A 738 32.46 39.18 8.75
C GLU A 738 31.08 39.83 8.65
N ASN A 739 30.01 39.03 8.62
CA ASN A 739 28.63 39.49 8.60
C ASN A 739 28.03 39.67 10.01
N GLY A 740 28.87 39.65 11.06
CA GLY A 740 28.46 39.92 12.45
C GLY A 740 27.91 38.72 13.22
N TYR A 741 28.03 37.49 12.70
CA TYR A 741 27.66 36.27 13.44
C TYR A 741 28.82 35.78 14.32
N GLY A 742 28.52 35.05 15.40
CA GLY A 742 29.55 34.61 16.36
C GLY A 742 30.60 33.64 15.78
N THR A 743 30.24 32.86 14.76
CA THR A 743 31.10 31.85 14.13
C THR A 743 30.76 31.67 12.65
N ASN A 744 31.73 31.17 11.88
CA ASN A 744 31.50 30.78 10.49
C ASN A 744 30.73 29.46 10.43
N ALA A 745 29.52 29.50 9.89
CA ALA A 745 28.71 28.32 9.67
C ALA A 745 29.36 27.42 8.62
N LYS A 746 29.19 26.10 8.79
CA LYS A 746 29.68 25.10 7.84
C LYS A 746 28.65 24.02 7.59
N VAL A 747 28.40 23.70 6.33
CA VAL A 747 27.55 22.55 5.98
C VAL A 747 28.38 21.28 6.12
N VAL A 748 28.01 20.44 7.09
CA VAL A 748 28.76 19.22 7.44
C VAL A 748 28.28 18.00 6.66
N TYR A 749 27.05 18.01 6.17
CA TYR A 749 26.45 16.95 5.36
C TYR A 749 25.24 17.48 4.59
N GLY A 750 24.80 16.73 3.57
CA GLY A 750 23.53 16.94 2.91
C GLY A 750 23.17 15.75 2.04
N ASP A 751 21.89 15.38 2.03
CA ASP A 751 21.38 14.24 1.28
C ASP A 751 20.16 14.67 0.49
N THR A 752 20.33 14.81 -0.83
CA THR A 752 19.26 15.09 -1.81
C THR A 752 18.51 16.42 -1.62
N ASP A 753 17.68 16.52 -0.59
CA ASP A 753 16.77 17.60 -0.26
C ASP A 753 17.11 18.30 1.06
N SER A 754 17.99 17.72 1.87
CA SER A 754 18.37 18.27 3.17
C SER A 754 19.83 18.72 3.25
N VAL A 755 20.08 19.79 4.01
CA VAL A 755 21.42 20.26 4.40
C VAL A 755 21.55 20.29 5.92
N MET A 756 22.68 19.80 6.42
CA MET A 756 23.03 19.78 7.85
C MET A 756 24.09 20.84 8.13
N CYS A 757 23.70 21.88 8.83
CA CYS A 757 24.47 23.10 9.04
C CYS A 757 24.96 23.17 10.49
N ARG A 758 26.28 23.27 10.66
CA ARG A 758 26.92 23.59 11.93
C ARG A 758 27.06 25.10 12.04
N PHE A 759 26.20 25.74 12.83
CA PHE A 759 26.30 27.18 13.07
C PHE A 759 27.44 27.55 14.03
N GLY A 760 27.85 26.66 14.93
CA GLY A 760 28.97 26.85 15.86
C GLY A 760 28.57 27.28 17.28
N VAL A 761 27.28 27.56 17.50
CA VAL A 761 26.70 27.78 18.84
C VAL A 761 26.59 26.47 19.63
N SER A 762 26.69 26.56 20.96
CA SER A 762 26.57 25.42 21.88
C SER A 762 25.13 25.17 22.34
N SER A 763 24.27 26.18 22.29
CA SER A 763 22.87 26.10 22.70
C SER A 763 21.98 25.55 21.58
N VAL A 764 21.14 24.56 21.92
CA VAL A 764 20.13 24.01 20.99
C VAL A 764 19.10 25.09 20.62
N ALA A 765 18.71 25.95 21.56
CA ALA A 765 17.74 27.02 21.32
C ALA A 765 18.26 28.03 20.28
N GLU A 766 19.51 28.44 20.40
CA GLU A 766 20.15 29.35 19.44
C GLU A 766 20.32 28.68 18.06
N ALA A 767 20.71 27.41 18.02
CA ALA A 767 20.81 26.66 16.76
C ALA A 767 19.45 26.51 16.07
N MET A 768 18.36 26.31 16.82
CA MET A 768 17.00 26.30 16.29
C MET A 768 16.60 27.67 15.73
N ALA A 769 16.90 28.75 16.45
CA ALA A 769 16.59 30.11 16.00
C ALA A 769 17.33 30.46 14.69
N LEU A 770 18.64 30.23 14.64
CA LEU A 770 19.46 30.41 13.44
C LEU A 770 19.01 29.49 12.30
N GLY A 771 18.62 28.25 12.61
CA GLY A 771 18.10 27.32 11.63
C GLY A 771 16.80 27.79 10.98
N ARG A 772 15.87 28.35 11.76
CA ARG A 772 14.62 28.95 11.26
C ARG A 772 14.90 30.19 10.42
N GLU A 773 15.77 31.08 10.89
CA GLU A 773 16.19 32.27 10.14
C GLU A 773 16.81 31.88 8.78
N ALA A 774 17.72 30.90 8.78
CA ALA A 774 18.38 30.43 7.59
C ALA A 774 17.38 29.79 6.60
N ALA A 775 16.44 28.98 7.08
CA ALA A 775 15.42 28.37 6.26
C ALA A 775 14.56 29.42 5.54
N ASP A 776 14.07 30.42 6.28
CA ASP A 776 13.22 31.47 5.70
C ASP A 776 14.01 32.39 4.76
N TRP A 777 15.25 32.76 5.11
CA TRP A 777 16.10 33.59 4.24
C TRP A 777 16.51 32.88 2.95
N VAL A 778 16.94 31.61 3.03
CA VAL A 778 17.31 30.82 1.84
C VAL A 778 16.08 30.62 0.94
N SER A 779 14.90 30.39 1.52
CA SER A 779 13.65 30.24 0.75
C SER A 779 13.38 31.43 -0.17
N GLY A 780 13.73 32.65 0.24
CA GLY A 780 13.58 33.87 -0.57
C GLY A 780 14.42 33.91 -1.86
N HIS A 781 15.36 32.98 -2.06
CA HIS A 781 16.23 32.91 -3.24
C HIS A 781 15.73 31.95 -4.33
N PHE A 782 14.60 31.26 -4.08
CA PHE A 782 14.02 30.29 -5.00
C PHE A 782 12.61 30.73 -5.44
N PRO A 783 12.18 30.36 -6.66
CA PRO A 783 10.83 30.66 -7.11
C PRO A 783 9.78 29.89 -6.29
N PRO A 784 8.63 30.50 -5.95
CA PRO A 784 7.52 29.79 -5.34
C PRO A 784 7.05 28.60 -6.19
N PRO A 785 6.59 27.48 -5.60
CA PRO A 785 6.37 27.24 -4.17
C PRO A 785 7.57 26.57 -3.47
N ILE A 786 8.79 26.68 -4.01
CA ILE A 786 9.98 26.08 -3.38
C ILE A 786 10.23 26.78 -2.04
N ARG A 787 10.24 26.00 -0.97
CA ARG A 787 10.52 26.47 0.39
C ARG A 787 11.43 25.49 1.11
N LEU A 788 12.42 26.04 1.81
CA LEU A 788 13.26 25.35 2.77
C LEU A 788 12.65 25.52 4.17
N GLU A 789 12.63 24.45 4.95
CA GLU A 789 12.04 24.42 6.28
C GLU A 789 13.08 23.94 7.30
N PHE A 790 13.10 24.57 8.46
CA PHE A 790 13.83 24.01 9.60
C PHE A 790 13.10 22.76 10.09
N GLU A 791 13.80 21.63 10.14
CA GLU A 791 13.19 20.35 10.52
C GLU A 791 13.57 19.95 11.96
N LYS A 792 14.86 19.96 12.30
CA LYS A 792 15.37 19.52 13.61
C LYS A 792 16.81 19.95 13.89
N VAL A 793 17.24 19.79 15.13
CA VAL A 793 18.65 19.87 15.56
C VAL A 793 19.14 18.49 16.02
N TYR A 794 20.40 18.17 15.71
CA TYR A 794 21.11 16.98 16.19
C TYR A 794 22.34 17.30 17.04
N SER A 795 22.66 16.41 17.98
CA SER A 795 24.04 16.11 18.39
C SER A 795 24.46 14.80 17.74
N LEU A 796 25.54 14.77 16.95
CA LEU A 796 25.56 13.96 15.71
C LEU A 796 26.88 13.21 15.46
N LEU A 797 26.78 11.93 15.08
CA LEU A 797 27.86 11.12 14.49
C LEU A 797 27.56 10.85 13.02
N ILE A 798 28.43 11.24 12.08
CA ILE A 798 28.13 11.17 10.64
C ILE A 798 29.14 10.37 9.82
N SER A 799 28.60 9.56 8.92
CA SER A 799 29.22 9.13 7.66
C SER A 799 28.18 9.11 6.53
N LYS A 800 28.59 8.82 5.29
CA LYS A 800 27.72 8.93 4.11
C LYS A 800 26.57 7.92 4.22
N LYS A 801 25.33 8.42 4.23
CA LYS A 801 24.09 7.64 4.45
C LYS A 801 24.04 6.83 5.76
N ARG A 802 24.94 7.10 6.71
CA ARG A 802 24.93 6.44 8.03
C ARG A 802 25.27 7.42 9.13
N TYR A 803 24.29 7.76 9.95
CA TYR A 803 24.46 8.69 11.04
C TYR A 803 23.54 8.37 12.21
N ALA A 804 23.92 8.81 13.40
CA ALA A 804 23.08 8.75 14.59
C ALA A 804 23.20 10.02 15.40
N GLY A 805 22.10 10.45 16.01
CA GLY A 805 22.09 11.60 16.88
C GLY A 805 20.85 11.72 17.73
N LEU A 806 20.93 12.54 18.78
CA LEU A 806 19.77 12.93 19.57
C LEU A 806 18.97 13.96 18.79
N LEU A 807 17.68 13.67 18.59
CA LEU A 807 16.76 14.49 17.81
C LEU A 807 16.08 15.52 18.71
N PHE A 808 16.17 16.80 18.35
CA PHE A 808 15.42 17.89 18.97
C PHE A 808 14.54 18.56 17.91
N SER A 809 13.23 18.35 17.95
CA SER A 809 12.28 18.93 16.98
C SER A 809 11.59 20.20 17.50
N SER A 810 10.98 20.10 18.68
CA SER A 810 9.95 21.05 19.13
C SER A 810 10.43 21.97 20.23
N ARG A 811 11.17 21.43 21.20
CA ARG A 811 11.68 22.16 22.36
C ARG A 811 13.20 21.96 22.50
N PRO A 812 13.93 22.97 23.02
CA PRO A 812 15.39 22.90 23.17
C PRO A 812 15.84 22.20 24.47
N ASP A 813 14.92 21.97 25.41
CA ASP A 813 15.16 21.44 26.75
C ASP A 813 15.27 19.90 26.78
N ALA A 814 14.48 19.20 25.98
CA ALA A 814 14.44 17.75 25.93
C ALA A 814 14.58 17.22 24.49
N HIS A 815 15.29 16.10 24.34
CA HIS A 815 15.39 15.38 23.08
C HIS A 815 14.19 14.45 22.92
N ASP A 816 13.69 14.30 21.69
CA ASP A 816 12.52 13.46 21.40
C ASP A 816 12.88 11.97 21.43
N ARG A 817 13.99 11.63 20.75
CA ARG A 817 14.51 10.25 20.65
C ARG A 817 15.91 10.25 20.05
N MET A 818 16.58 9.11 20.16
CA MET A 818 17.77 8.81 19.37
C MET A 818 17.35 8.38 17.96
N ASP A 819 17.82 9.09 16.93
CA ASP A 819 17.60 8.73 15.54
C ASP A 819 18.82 8.00 14.98
N CYS A 820 18.60 6.88 14.31
CA CYS A 820 19.64 6.04 13.70
C CYS A 820 19.31 5.83 12.22
N LYS A 821 20.16 6.34 11.33
CA LYS A 821 20.01 6.17 9.88
C LYS A 821 21.12 5.29 9.35
N GLY A 822 20.76 4.23 8.61
CA GLY A 822 21.71 3.36 7.89
C GLY A 822 22.66 2.51 8.75
N LEU A 823 22.63 2.65 10.08
CA LEU A 823 23.43 1.87 11.02
C LEU A 823 22.84 0.46 11.23
N GLU A 824 23.67 -0.42 11.76
CA GLU A 824 23.31 -1.82 12.01
C GLU A 824 22.12 -1.97 13.00
N ALA A 825 21.87 -0.97 13.85
CA ALA A 825 20.70 -0.94 14.75
C ALA A 825 19.35 -0.99 14.01
N VAL A 826 19.24 -0.42 12.82
CA VAL A 826 17.98 -0.33 12.05
C VAL A 826 17.94 -1.26 10.84
N ARG A 827 19.04 -1.97 10.58
CA ARG A 827 19.15 -2.97 9.53
C ARG A 827 18.58 -4.31 9.99
N ARG A 828 18.14 -5.10 9.03
CA ARG A 828 17.43 -6.39 9.26
C ARG A 828 18.24 -7.60 8.81
N ASP A 829 19.35 -7.38 8.12
CA ASP A 829 20.26 -8.42 7.60
C ASP A 829 21.32 -8.86 8.62
N ASN A 830 21.19 -8.41 9.87
CA ASN A 830 22.03 -8.76 11.01
C ASN A 830 21.21 -9.37 12.16
N CYS A 831 21.88 -9.98 13.15
CA CYS A 831 21.20 -10.59 14.29
C CYS A 831 20.71 -9.54 15.30
N PRO A 832 19.63 -9.83 16.07
CA PRO A 832 19.14 -8.94 17.13
C PRO A 832 20.22 -8.53 18.14
N LEU A 833 21.15 -9.43 18.48
CA LEU A 833 22.26 -9.12 19.38
C LEU A 833 23.07 -7.90 18.93
N VAL A 834 23.46 -7.84 17.65
CA VAL A 834 24.25 -6.72 17.10
C VAL A 834 23.44 -5.43 17.12
N ALA A 835 22.16 -5.48 16.74
CA ALA A 835 21.30 -4.30 16.76
C ALA A 835 21.11 -3.75 18.19
N ASN A 836 20.88 -4.64 19.17
CA ASN A 836 20.73 -4.28 20.57
C ASN A 836 22.02 -3.72 21.15
N LEU A 837 23.17 -4.35 20.84
CA LEU A 837 24.48 -3.88 21.28
C LEU A 837 24.77 -2.47 20.75
N VAL A 838 24.61 -2.24 19.44
CA VAL A 838 24.83 -0.93 18.83
C VAL A 838 23.88 0.11 19.44
N THR A 839 22.62 -0.23 19.65
CA THR A 839 21.63 0.67 20.26
C THR A 839 22.02 1.03 21.70
N ALA A 840 22.41 0.05 22.52
CA ALA A 840 22.83 0.27 23.89
C ALA A 840 24.13 1.08 23.97
N SER A 841 25.10 0.82 23.10
CA SER A 841 26.34 1.59 23.00
C SER A 841 26.07 3.05 22.61
N LEU A 842 25.19 3.28 21.62
CA LEU A 842 24.83 4.64 21.21
C LEU A 842 24.07 5.39 22.30
N ARG A 843 23.17 4.73 23.04
CA ARG A 843 22.48 5.34 24.19
C ARG A 843 23.49 5.84 25.23
N ARG A 844 24.42 4.99 25.67
CA ARG A 844 25.45 5.39 26.65
C ARG A 844 26.37 6.50 26.14
N LEU A 845 26.72 6.45 24.84
CA LEU A 845 27.62 7.41 24.23
C LEU A 845 26.96 8.78 24.04
N LEU A 846 25.72 8.83 23.56
CA LEU A 846 25.02 10.06 23.19
C LEU A 846 24.19 10.66 24.32
N ILE A 847 23.54 9.83 25.14
CA ILE A 847 22.68 10.26 26.25
C ILE A 847 23.53 10.45 27.51
N ASP A 848 24.16 9.38 27.99
CA ASP A 848 24.92 9.41 29.26
C ASP A 848 26.27 10.13 29.12
N ARG A 849 26.70 10.42 27.88
CA ARG A 849 28.01 10.98 27.51
C ARG A 849 29.19 10.22 28.11
N SER A 850 29.01 8.93 28.39
CA SER A 850 30.02 8.08 28.99
C SER A 850 30.86 7.38 27.91
N ARG A 851 32.18 7.58 27.97
CA ARG A 851 33.15 6.91 27.09
C ARG A 851 33.59 5.54 27.60
N SER A 852 33.18 5.15 28.81
CA SER A 852 33.51 3.82 29.35
C SER A 852 32.77 2.76 28.54
N ALA A 853 33.50 1.78 28.00
CA ALA A 853 32.88 0.60 27.42
C ALA A 853 31.96 -0.05 28.47
N PRO A 854 30.73 -0.45 28.14
CA PRO A 854 29.90 -1.18 29.08
C PRO A 854 30.64 -2.41 29.57
N SER A 855 30.52 -2.72 30.86
CA SER A 855 31.17 -3.87 31.49
C SER A 855 30.81 -5.22 30.82
N TYR A 856 29.66 -5.29 30.13
CA TYR A 856 29.23 -6.44 29.32
C TYR A 856 29.83 -6.49 27.89
N LEU A 857 30.59 -5.47 27.47
CA LEU A 857 31.42 -5.49 26.24
C LEU A 857 32.81 -6.10 26.48
N ALA A 858 33.19 -6.36 27.74
CA ALA A 858 34.31 -7.25 28.02
C ALA A 858 33.95 -8.61 27.41
N PRO A 859 34.84 -9.23 26.61
CA PRO A 859 34.53 -10.47 25.91
C PRO A 859 34.32 -11.58 26.94
N GLY A 860 33.08 -11.76 27.39
CA GLY A 860 32.62 -13.08 27.74
C GLY A 860 32.80 -13.91 26.48
N PRO A 861 33.64 -14.95 26.48
CA PRO A 861 33.75 -15.83 25.33
C PRO A 861 32.35 -16.34 24.97
N LEU A 862 32.22 -16.86 23.75
CA LEU A 862 31.13 -17.69 23.25
C LEU A 862 30.81 -18.84 24.22
N THR A 863 30.26 -18.51 25.38
CA THR A 863 29.77 -19.43 26.37
C THR A 863 28.37 -19.83 25.91
N PRO A 864 27.94 -21.07 26.15
CA PRO A 864 26.64 -21.55 25.69
C PRO A 864 25.42 -20.77 26.22
N GLY A 865 25.61 -19.76 27.09
CA GLY A 865 24.53 -19.04 27.79
C GLY A 865 23.82 -17.93 27.02
N CYS A 866 24.22 -17.58 25.79
CA CYS A 866 23.44 -16.64 24.97
C CYS A 866 22.23 -17.35 24.33
N ASP A 867 21.02 -16.82 24.52
CA ASP A 867 19.81 -17.33 23.87
C ASP A 867 20.00 -17.42 22.33
N PRO A 868 19.73 -18.58 21.70
CA PRO A 868 19.73 -18.74 20.24
C PRO A 868 18.91 -17.68 19.49
N SER A 869 17.82 -17.18 20.08
CA SER A 869 16.96 -16.15 19.47
C SER A 869 17.73 -14.86 19.10
N GLY A 870 18.69 -14.46 19.94
CA GLY A 870 19.54 -13.30 19.73
C GLY A 870 20.54 -13.46 18.58
N ARG A 871 20.75 -14.69 18.09
CA ARG A 871 21.72 -15.04 17.04
C ARG A 871 21.10 -15.27 15.67
N CYS A 872 19.77 -15.32 15.56
CA CYS A 872 19.08 -15.53 14.28
C CYS A 872 19.32 -14.40 13.29
N VAL A 873 19.60 -14.76 12.02
CA VAL A 873 19.75 -13.81 10.90
C VAL A 873 18.68 -14.12 9.87
N CYS A 874 17.92 -13.09 9.47
CA CYS A 874 16.88 -13.23 8.44
C CYS A 874 17.35 -12.54 7.15
N ARG A 875 17.23 -13.23 6.01
CA ARG A 875 17.46 -12.64 4.68
C ARG A 875 16.29 -12.95 3.77
N THR A 876 15.90 -11.98 2.94
CA THR A 876 14.88 -12.20 1.92
C THR A 876 15.46 -13.10 0.82
N PRO A 877 14.88 -14.28 0.55
CA PRO A 877 15.31 -15.10 -0.58
C PRO A 877 14.96 -14.37 -1.89
N SER A 878 15.96 -14.15 -2.74
CA SER A 878 15.76 -13.60 -4.09
C SER A 878 16.12 -14.66 -5.12
N LEU A 879 15.33 -14.75 -6.20
CA LEU A 879 15.70 -15.53 -7.39
C LEU A 879 16.93 -14.86 -8.03
N CYS A 880 18.13 -15.32 -7.68
CA CYS A 880 19.32 -15.02 -8.46
C CYS A 880 19.17 -15.75 -9.80
N TRP A 881 18.80 -15.01 -10.85
CA TRP A 881 19.21 -15.44 -12.19
C TRP A 881 20.72 -15.26 -12.23
N SER A 882 21.46 -16.35 -12.09
CA SER A 882 22.85 -16.39 -12.49
C SER A 882 22.90 -15.98 -13.96
N THR A 883 23.29 -14.73 -14.23
CA THR A 883 23.78 -14.32 -15.53
C THR A 883 24.91 -15.28 -15.89
N ALA A 884 24.62 -16.22 -16.77
CA ALA A 884 25.65 -17.00 -17.43
C ALA A 884 26.62 -16.00 -18.09
N CYS A 885 27.90 -16.12 -17.75
CA CYS A 885 28.97 -15.42 -18.46
C CYS A 885 28.82 -15.66 -19.97
N PRO A 886 29.06 -14.66 -20.82
CA PRO A 886 29.08 -14.87 -22.26
C PRO A 886 30.35 -15.66 -22.61
N SER A 887 30.22 -16.97 -22.77
CA SER A 887 31.23 -17.75 -23.49
C SER A 887 31.12 -17.37 -24.97
N THR A 888 32.16 -16.71 -25.45
CA THR A 888 32.51 -16.51 -26.85
C THR A 888 32.23 -17.76 -27.69
N HIS A 889 31.37 -17.65 -28.71
CA HIS A 889 31.47 -18.53 -29.87
C HIS A 889 31.18 -17.74 -31.14
N SER A 890 32.24 -17.56 -31.92
CA SER A 890 32.24 -17.16 -33.30
C SER A 890 31.90 -18.36 -34.20
N THR A 891 31.06 -18.07 -35.19
CA THR A 891 31.04 -18.60 -36.58
C THR A 891 30.96 -20.12 -36.85
N THR A 892 29.82 -20.47 -37.49
CA THR A 892 29.65 -21.31 -38.70
C THR A 892 29.90 -22.83 -38.62
N TRP A 893 28.88 -23.67 -38.90
CA TRP A 893 28.68 -24.37 -40.19
C TRP A 893 27.51 -25.38 -40.16
N ASN A 894 26.82 -25.39 -41.30
CA ASN A 894 25.79 -26.25 -41.90
C ASN A 894 25.50 -27.70 -41.43
N SER A 895 24.18 -27.97 -41.38
CA SER A 895 23.39 -29.10 -41.94
C SER A 895 24.05 -30.46 -42.26
N SER A 896 23.46 -31.56 -41.74
CA SER A 896 22.87 -32.69 -42.52
C SER A 896 22.58 -33.96 -41.69
N LEU A 897 21.30 -34.39 -41.69
CA LEU A 897 20.76 -35.77 -41.84
C LEU A 897 21.15 -36.93 -40.85
N PRO A 898 20.39 -38.07 -40.81
CA PRO A 898 19.91 -38.69 -39.57
C PRO A 898 20.29 -40.18 -39.37
N SER A 899 19.73 -40.77 -38.29
CA SER A 899 19.55 -42.20 -37.99
C SER A 899 20.70 -42.96 -37.30
N ARG A 900 20.43 -43.54 -36.12
CA ARG A 900 20.20 -44.99 -35.90
C ARG A 900 20.13 -45.35 -34.41
N SER A 901 19.32 -46.37 -34.18
CA SER A 901 19.02 -47.13 -32.97
C SER A 901 20.25 -47.78 -32.29
N CYS A 902 20.20 -47.93 -30.96
CA CYS A 902 20.55 -49.19 -30.30
C CYS A 902 19.98 -49.25 -28.88
N ALA A 903 19.28 -50.36 -28.60
CA ALA A 903 18.76 -50.76 -27.31
C ALA A 903 19.80 -51.57 -26.52
N SER A 904 19.78 -51.49 -25.18
CA SER A 904 19.95 -52.64 -24.28
C SER A 904 19.91 -52.27 -22.78
N SER A 905 19.30 -53.19 -22.02
CA SER A 905 19.44 -53.48 -20.57
C SER A 905 18.95 -52.49 -19.50
N SER A 906 17.77 -52.83 -18.95
CA SER A 906 17.29 -52.66 -17.55
C SER A 906 18.14 -53.47 -16.54
N PRO A 907 17.83 -53.52 -15.21
CA PRO A 907 17.44 -52.49 -14.22
C PRO A 907 18.27 -52.62 -12.89
N SER A 908 18.33 -51.58 -12.05
CA SER A 908 18.36 -51.76 -10.57
C SER A 908 18.20 -50.40 -9.87
N TRP A 909 17.10 -50.25 -9.13
CA TRP A 909 16.92 -49.17 -8.16
C TRP A 909 17.21 -49.75 -6.78
N ALA A 910 18.35 -49.38 -6.22
CA ALA A 910 18.69 -49.63 -4.83
C ALA A 910 19.01 -48.29 -4.14
N ARG A 911 18.46 -48.16 -2.92
CA ARG A 911 18.52 -47.03 -2.00
C ARG A 911 19.94 -46.49 -1.82
N ALA A 912 20.08 -45.17 -1.81
CA ALA A 912 21.20 -44.49 -1.14
C ALA A 912 20.64 -43.29 -0.36
N GLY A 913 21.00 -43.26 0.92
CA GLY A 913 20.56 -42.29 1.91
C GLY A 913 21.06 -40.87 1.64
N VAL A 914 20.28 -39.92 2.15
CA VAL A 914 20.60 -38.51 2.20
C VAL A 914 21.72 -38.31 3.23
N THR A 915 22.95 -38.08 2.76
CA THR A 915 24.02 -37.48 3.55
C THR A 915 24.03 -35.97 3.33
N THR A 916 23.93 -35.25 4.45
CA THR A 916 24.05 -33.81 4.59
C THR A 916 25.36 -33.30 4.02
N HIS A 917 25.31 -32.44 3.00
CA HIS A 917 26.49 -31.71 2.53
C HIS A 917 26.83 -30.56 3.49
N ALA A 918 27.92 -30.73 4.22
CA ALA A 918 28.63 -29.68 4.92
C ALA A 918 29.17 -28.64 3.93
N VAL A 919 28.82 -27.37 4.15
CA VAL A 919 29.38 -26.22 3.44
C VAL A 919 30.80 -25.98 3.96
N ARG A 920 31.82 -26.13 3.10
CA ARG A 920 33.19 -25.69 3.38
C ARG A 920 33.27 -24.16 3.40
N PRO A 921 34.04 -23.54 4.32
CA PRO A 921 34.19 -22.09 4.38
C PRO A 921 35.22 -21.62 3.35
N CYS A 922 34.85 -20.65 2.52
CA CYS A 922 35.75 -20.01 1.58
C CYS A 922 36.44 -18.79 2.23
N SER A 923 37.76 -18.91 2.36
CA SER A 923 38.80 -17.86 2.34
C SER A 923 38.66 -16.59 3.21
N ARG A 924 39.60 -16.47 4.15
CA ARG A 924 40.06 -15.29 4.89
C ARG A 924 39.93 -13.97 4.11
N ALA A 925 39.05 -13.07 4.57
CA ALA A 925 39.14 -11.65 4.29
C ALA A 925 39.86 -10.96 5.45
N ARG A 926 40.97 -10.27 5.15
CA ARG A 926 41.76 -9.47 6.09
C ARG A 926 40.91 -8.33 6.65
N TRP A 927 40.72 -8.30 7.96
CA TRP A 927 40.31 -7.12 8.70
C TRP A 927 41.59 -6.41 9.15
N ALA A 928 41.82 -5.19 8.65
CA ALA A 928 42.87 -4.30 9.15
C ALA A 928 42.26 -2.93 9.47
N ALA A 929 42.69 -2.45 10.63
CA ALA A 929 42.24 -1.32 11.44
C ALA A 929 42.12 0.04 10.74
N PHE A 930 41.15 0.83 11.21
CA PHE A 930 41.16 2.30 11.16
C PHE A 930 41.30 2.83 12.59
N TRP A 931 42.52 3.15 13.02
CA TRP A 931 42.79 4.08 14.13
C TRP A 931 44.22 4.60 13.95
N PRO A 932 44.46 5.92 13.80
CA PRO A 932 45.79 6.47 13.90
C PRO A 932 46.03 6.95 15.35
N LEU A 933 47.11 6.46 15.97
CA LEU A 933 47.78 7.11 17.09
C LEU A 933 49.25 7.36 16.68
N PRO A 934 49.88 8.44 17.20
CA PRO A 934 51.06 9.03 16.58
C PRO A 934 52.39 8.36 16.99
N ASN A 935 53.39 8.61 16.14
CA ASN A 935 54.79 8.20 16.17
C ASN A 935 55.46 8.11 17.56
N ALA A 936 56.21 7.02 17.77
CA ALA A 936 57.44 7.03 18.54
C ALA A 936 58.44 6.00 17.96
N THR A 937 59.70 6.39 17.99
CA THR A 937 60.89 5.90 17.26
C THR A 937 61.47 4.56 17.72
N ALA A 938 62.05 3.86 16.73
CA ALA A 938 63.21 2.96 16.74
C ALA A 938 63.80 2.44 18.07
N LEU A 939 63.97 1.12 18.18
CA LEU A 939 65.27 0.41 18.18
C LEU A 939 65.05 -1.09 18.42
N GLY A 940 65.90 -1.91 17.79
CA GLY A 940 65.74 -3.36 17.67
C GLY A 940 66.08 -4.18 18.92
N GLY A 941 65.80 -5.47 18.84
CA GLY A 941 66.19 -6.46 19.84
C GLY A 941 65.68 -7.85 19.49
N HIS A 942 66.60 -8.75 19.18
CA HIS A 942 66.42 -10.16 18.87
C HIS A 942 65.89 -10.99 20.06
N ALA A 943 65.35 -12.16 19.69
CA ALA A 943 65.42 -13.47 20.37
C ALA A 943 64.18 -13.98 21.15
N ALA A 944 63.47 -14.91 20.48
CA ALA A 944 63.42 -16.36 20.79
C ALA A 944 62.82 -16.83 22.16
N PRO A 945 62.29 -18.07 22.24
CA PRO A 945 60.97 -18.35 22.82
C PRO A 945 60.98 -19.31 24.03
N HIS A 946 59.77 -19.58 24.54
CA HIS A 946 59.28 -20.78 25.26
C HIS A 946 58.64 -20.49 26.62
N GLY A 947 57.48 -21.14 26.82
CA GLY A 947 56.63 -21.13 28.00
C GLY A 947 55.19 -21.38 27.59
#